data_AF-A0A2A2QNF3-F1
#
_entry.id   AF-A0A2A2QNF3-F1
#
_cell.length_a   1.000
_cell.length_b   1.000
_cell.length_c   1.000
_cell.angle_alpha   90.00
_cell.angle_beta   90.00
_cell.angle_gamma   90.00
#
_symmetry.space_group_name_H-M   'P 1'
#
loop_
_entity.id
_entity.type
_entity.pdbx_description
1 polymer ?
#
loop_
_entity_poly.entity_id
_entity_poly.type
_entity_poly.pdbx_seq_one_letter_code
_entity_poly.pdbx_strand_id
1 'polypeptide(L)'
;MKPDEIQSKIEALRAEIVRHDERYYRQAKPEITDFEYDLLKHELAELEVKFPQFARADSPTQQVGDDRVQGFVEVAHRQKMLSLDNTYNEAEVRAFGVRVGKLVESAGELEFTVEPKIDGLAVSLTYEDGKLVRAVTRGKGDKGDDVTANVRTITMLPHTLAGVAPRVVEIRGEIYLTAAEFDRINAERAAAGEDLYANPRNLAAGTIKQLDSAEVARRKLAIVLYSLGYCEPEVVGSQSELHERLRAWGLPVVEKMWRVRGIDAAWDAIGELDGLRRSFAYGTDGAVVKLDDRALQRAVGETAKAPRWAIAYKFKPDTARTRLRAITIQVGKTGILSPVAELEPVLLAGSTISRATLHNEDEIRRKDIRVGDLVEIEKAGEVIPAVLKSFPEERVAGAVEFDLCAMVGGKCPVCGSGIARLEVASEDGRGVAWKCQNYDCRAQRTGRLTFFCSRKALAIDGLGEVVAARLVELELVKDPPEIYDVALETLATLNLGTAEEPRIFGEKNAAKIVAAREAAKALPLEKWLYALSVPDVGESTARELGRRHRSFAELRESALLRAVLQKAELLARRELEAPASRKNPAKSDEDKARRKELCVRLDAEIAALDAGILAGAPADIGPAVAASVLEFFASEPGRRILTKLGALGIDPQGTVVAAGGFTGKTFVLTGTLPTLKREEAEQRILSAGGKVSGSVSKKTSYVLAGADAGSKLEKAQALGVPVIDEAELVRLLGQS
;
A
#
# COMPACT_ATOMS: atom_id res chain seq x y z
N MET A 1 -19.37 26.47 -3.22
CA MET A 1 -19.85 25.19 -2.67
C MET A 1 -20.77 25.49 -1.51
N LYS A 2 -21.86 24.72 -1.35
CA LYS A 2 -22.76 24.83 -0.18
C LYS A 2 -22.04 24.30 1.08
N PRO A 3 -22.40 24.74 2.29
CA PRO A 3 -21.77 24.27 3.54
C PRO A 3 -21.74 22.74 3.67
N ASP A 4 -22.80 22.04 3.27
CA ASP A 4 -22.89 20.57 3.33
C ASP A 4 -21.92 19.86 2.37
N GLU A 5 -21.66 20.46 1.21
CA GLU A 5 -20.69 19.95 0.22
C GLU A 5 -19.25 20.12 0.73
N ILE A 6 -18.98 21.22 1.45
CA ILE A 6 -17.67 21.51 2.05
C ILE A 6 -17.40 20.56 3.22
N GLN A 7 -18.40 20.33 4.08
CA GLN A 7 -18.29 19.36 5.17
C GLN A 7 -18.04 17.94 4.64
N SER A 8 -18.80 17.51 3.62
CA SER A 8 -18.62 16.20 3.00
C SER A 8 -17.23 16.04 2.39
N LYS A 9 -16.70 17.10 1.77
CA LYS A 9 -15.34 17.11 1.22
C LYS A 9 -14.27 17.01 2.30
N ILE A 10 -14.41 17.76 3.41
CA ILE A 10 -13.50 17.70 4.56
C ILE A 10 -13.50 16.28 5.19
N GLU A 11 -14.67 15.66 5.33
CA GLU A 11 -14.79 14.29 5.87
C GLU A 11 -14.17 13.24 4.94
N ALA A 12 -14.35 13.38 3.63
CA ALA A 12 -13.71 12.51 2.64
C ALA A 12 -12.18 12.63 2.68
N LEU A 13 -11.64 13.86 2.66
CA LEU A 13 -10.19 14.11 2.75
C LEU A 13 -9.60 13.53 4.04
N ARG A 14 -10.28 13.68 5.18
CA ARG A 14 -9.84 13.08 6.46
C ARG A 14 -9.77 11.55 6.38
N ALA A 15 -10.80 10.90 5.84
CA ALA A 15 -10.85 9.45 5.73
C ALA A 15 -9.74 8.92 4.80
N GLU A 16 -9.50 9.62 3.69
CA GLU A 16 -8.45 9.30 2.73
C GLU A 16 -7.05 9.45 3.35
N ILE A 17 -6.77 10.57 4.02
CA ILE A 17 -5.48 10.80 4.69
C ILE A 17 -5.24 9.75 5.79
N VAL A 18 -6.25 9.37 6.57
CA VAL A 18 -6.11 8.33 7.62
C VAL A 18 -5.76 6.96 7.00
N ARG A 19 -6.38 6.61 5.86
CA ARG A 19 -6.04 5.39 5.12
C ARG A 19 -4.58 5.40 4.67
N HIS A 20 -4.11 6.53 4.13
CA HIS A 20 -2.72 6.67 3.68
C HIS A 20 -1.74 6.73 4.86
N ASP A 21 -2.09 7.34 5.99
CA ASP A 21 -1.30 7.33 7.23
C ASP A 21 -1.05 5.90 7.72
N GLU A 22 -2.09 5.05 7.75
CA GLU A 22 -1.95 3.66 8.17
C GLU A 22 -1.00 2.88 7.26
N ARG A 23 -1.14 3.07 5.95
CA ARG A 23 -0.30 2.40 4.94
C ARG A 23 1.14 2.88 4.97
N TYR A 24 1.34 4.18 5.15
CA TYR A 24 2.66 4.80 5.19
C TYR A 24 3.40 4.45 6.48
N TYR A 25 2.82 4.77 7.65
CA TYR A 25 3.53 4.68 8.93
C TYR A 25 3.56 3.27 9.53
N ARG A 26 2.50 2.47 9.38
CA ARG A 26 2.41 1.14 10.01
C ARG A 26 2.73 0.00 9.07
N GLN A 27 2.29 0.10 7.81
CA GLN A 27 2.44 -1.00 6.85
C GLN A 27 3.66 -0.85 5.94
N ALA A 28 4.28 0.33 5.89
CA ALA A 28 5.38 0.67 4.97
C ALA A 28 5.05 0.33 3.50
N LYS A 29 3.80 0.58 3.08
CA LYS A 29 3.24 0.28 1.75
C LYS A 29 2.34 1.41 1.24
N PRO A 30 2.88 2.61 0.97
CA PRO A 30 2.10 3.72 0.45
C PRO A 30 1.43 3.37 -0.89
N GLU A 31 0.23 3.94 -1.11
CA GLU A 31 -0.52 3.82 -2.38
C GLU A 31 -0.30 5.01 -3.30
N ILE A 32 0.00 6.18 -2.70
CA ILE A 32 0.20 7.44 -3.39
C ILE A 32 1.60 7.96 -3.06
N THR A 33 2.11 8.86 -3.89
CA THR A 33 3.40 9.51 -3.65
C THR A 33 3.35 10.43 -2.43
N ASP A 34 4.52 10.70 -1.83
CA ASP A 34 4.63 11.64 -0.71
C ASP A 34 4.14 13.05 -1.09
N PHE A 35 4.30 13.44 -2.36
CA PHE A 35 3.81 14.71 -2.90
C PHE A 35 2.28 14.77 -2.95
N GLU A 36 1.62 13.74 -3.51
CA GLU A 36 0.16 13.66 -3.55
C GLU A 36 -0.43 13.63 -2.13
N TYR A 37 0.19 12.88 -1.23
CA TYR A 37 -0.20 12.83 0.17
C TYR A 37 -0.09 14.19 0.87
N ASP A 38 1.01 14.92 0.64
CA ASP A 38 1.17 16.28 1.16
C ASP A 38 0.14 17.24 0.57
N LEU A 39 -0.22 17.09 -0.71
CA LEU A 39 -1.24 17.91 -1.38
C LEU A 39 -2.62 17.71 -0.73
N LEU A 40 -3.00 16.46 -0.43
CA LEU A 40 -4.23 16.15 0.30
C LEU A 40 -4.22 16.81 1.69
N LYS A 41 -3.09 16.72 2.42
CA LYS A 41 -2.95 17.37 3.74
C LYS A 41 -3.00 18.89 3.66
N HIS A 42 -2.40 19.47 2.63
CA HIS A 42 -2.41 20.91 2.39
C HIS A 42 -3.83 21.41 2.06
N GLU A 43 -4.55 20.70 1.18
CA GLU A 43 -5.94 21.01 0.87
C GLU A 43 -6.84 20.94 2.12
N LEU A 44 -6.69 19.89 2.94
CA LEU A 44 -7.41 19.78 4.20
C LEU A 44 -7.08 20.95 5.15
N ALA A 45 -5.81 21.31 5.29
CA ALA A 45 -5.38 22.42 6.15
C ALA A 45 -5.95 23.76 5.67
N GLU A 46 -5.93 24.05 4.37
CA GLU A 46 -6.54 25.25 3.80
C GLU A 46 -8.04 25.32 4.09
N LEU A 47 -8.75 24.20 3.93
CA LEU A 47 -10.19 24.12 4.19
C LEU A 47 -10.50 24.33 5.67
N GLU A 48 -9.70 23.77 6.58
CA GLU A 48 -9.88 23.96 8.03
C GLU A 48 -9.62 25.42 8.46
N VAL A 49 -8.67 26.11 7.81
CA VAL A 49 -8.43 27.56 8.04
C VAL A 49 -9.57 28.40 7.48
N LYS A 50 -10.04 28.11 6.25
CA LYS A 50 -11.14 28.84 5.61
C LYS A 50 -12.49 28.60 6.29
N PHE A 51 -12.68 27.43 6.91
CA PHE A 51 -13.92 27.04 7.59
C PHE A 51 -13.67 26.51 9.02
N PRO A 52 -13.33 27.39 9.97
CA PRO A 52 -12.93 27.00 11.33
C PRO A 52 -13.99 26.19 12.09
N GLN A 53 -15.28 26.33 11.75
CA GLN A 53 -16.38 25.58 12.34
C GLN A 53 -16.29 24.06 12.10
N PHE A 54 -15.51 23.62 11.11
CA PHE A 54 -15.29 22.20 10.80
C PHE A 54 -13.93 21.69 11.28
N ALA A 55 -13.07 22.53 11.84
CA ALA A 55 -11.77 22.14 12.38
C ALA A 55 -11.95 21.27 13.65
N ARG A 56 -11.12 20.23 13.80
CA ARG A 56 -11.17 19.32 14.96
C ARG A 56 -9.77 19.03 15.50
N ALA A 57 -9.67 18.86 16.81
CA ALA A 57 -8.42 18.52 17.49
C ALA A 57 -7.88 17.14 17.09
N ASP A 58 -8.75 16.22 16.68
CA ASP A 58 -8.37 14.89 16.20
C ASP A 58 -8.10 14.83 14.69
N SER A 59 -8.02 15.98 14.01
CA SER A 59 -7.74 16.03 12.57
C SER A 59 -6.30 15.56 12.25
N PRO A 60 -6.08 14.83 11.14
CA PRO A 60 -4.74 14.44 10.69
C PRO A 60 -3.77 15.61 10.45
N THR A 61 -4.28 16.82 10.25
CA THR A 61 -3.48 18.06 10.14
C THR A 61 -2.84 18.46 11.48
N GLN A 62 -3.45 18.06 12.60
CA GLN A 62 -3.07 18.41 13.97
C GLN A 62 -2.31 17.27 14.70
N GLN A 63 -2.15 16.10 14.07
CA GLN A 63 -1.52 14.92 14.66
C GLN A 63 -0.15 14.60 14.05
N VAL A 64 0.68 13.93 14.86
CA VAL A 64 1.92 13.27 14.41
C VAL A 64 1.58 11.86 13.95
N GLY A 65 2.15 11.43 12.80
CA GLY A 65 1.90 10.10 12.24
C GLY A 65 2.39 8.98 13.16
N ASP A 66 1.59 7.93 13.34
CA ASP A 66 1.81 6.81 14.27
C ASP A 66 2.42 5.60 13.58
N ASP A 67 3.68 5.32 13.88
CA ASP A 67 4.43 4.25 13.23
C ASP A 67 4.51 2.95 14.05
N ARG A 68 3.82 2.86 15.19
CA ARG A 68 3.94 1.71 16.11
C ARG A 68 3.31 0.43 15.55
N VAL A 69 3.91 -0.71 15.86
CA VAL A 69 3.52 -2.05 15.37
C VAL A 69 3.32 -3.01 16.54
N GLN A 70 2.35 -3.93 16.43
CA GLN A 70 2.12 -4.95 17.47
C GLN A 70 3.32 -5.88 17.62
N GLY A 71 3.75 -6.13 18.86
CA GLY A 71 4.85 -7.04 19.19
C GLY A 71 6.08 -6.37 19.82
N PHE A 72 6.17 -5.04 19.75
CA PHE A 72 7.20 -4.26 20.44
C PHE A 72 6.66 -3.64 21.74
N VAL A 73 7.56 -3.40 22.71
CA VAL A 73 7.23 -2.70 23.94
C VAL A 73 7.16 -1.21 23.65
N GLU A 74 6.04 -0.56 23.98
CA GLU A 74 5.91 0.89 23.83
C GLU A 74 6.62 1.63 24.98
N VAL A 75 7.44 2.62 24.65
CA VAL A 75 8.17 3.44 25.60
C VAL A 75 7.87 4.92 25.38
N ALA A 76 7.63 5.63 26.47
CA ALA A 76 7.45 7.08 26.43
C ALA A 76 8.78 7.81 26.19
N HIS A 77 8.75 8.82 25.33
CA HIS A 77 9.88 9.72 25.14
C HIS A 77 9.97 10.69 26.32
N ARG A 78 11.18 10.93 26.86
CA ARG A 78 11.36 11.92 27.94
C ARG A 78 11.05 13.34 27.49
N GLN A 79 11.37 13.63 26.23
CA GLN A 79 10.92 14.81 25.52
C GLN A 79 10.18 14.38 24.25
N LYS A 80 9.05 15.01 23.91
CA LYS A 80 8.26 14.62 22.73
C LYS A 80 9.07 14.70 21.42
N MET A 81 8.84 13.76 20.52
CA MET A 81 9.34 13.76 19.14
C MET A 81 8.26 14.29 18.19
N LEU A 82 8.38 15.56 17.82
CA LEU A 82 7.43 16.23 16.93
C LEU A 82 7.73 15.98 15.44
N SER A 83 6.77 16.31 14.59
CA SER A 83 6.98 16.42 13.14
C SER A 83 7.54 17.80 12.79
N LEU A 84 7.94 18.01 11.54
CA LEU A 84 8.18 19.34 10.98
C LEU A 84 6.95 19.81 10.19
N ASP A 85 6.78 21.13 10.11
CA ASP A 85 5.93 21.73 9.09
C ASP A 85 6.67 21.70 7.76
N ASN A 86 5.95 21.30 6.69
CA ASN A 86 6.50 21.13 5.36
C ASN A 86 6.08 22.28 4.45
N THR A 87 6.94 22.65 3.51
CA THR A 87 6.63 23.58 2.42
C THR A 87 7.35 23.17 1.14
N TYR A 88 6.80 23.57 -0.01
CA TYR A 88 7.43 23.46 -1.33
C TYR A 88 7.77 24.83 -1.93
N ASN A 89 7.55 25.91 -1.17
CA ASN A 89 7.54 27.28 -1.66
C ASN A 89 8.59 28.14 -0.95
N GLU A 90 9.46 28.78 -1.74
CA GLU A 90 10.44 29.75 -1.26
C GLU A 90 9.80 30.86 -0.40
N ALA A 91 8.66 31.40 -0.84
CA ALA A 91 8.00 32.50 -0.15
C ALA A 91 7.58 32.10 1.28
N GLU A 92 7.23 30.83 1.50
CA GLU A 92 6.86 30.32 2.82
C GLU A 92 8.07 30.10 3.73
N VAL A 93 9.24 29.73 3.16
CA VAL A 93 10.51 29.68 3.90
C VAL A 93 10.92 31.08 4.35
N ARG A 94 10.82 32.09 3.48
CA ARG A 94 11.09 33.49 3.84
C ARG A 94 10.08 34.00 4.88
N ALA A 95 8.80 33.67 4.73
CA ALA A 95 7.78 34.00 5.72
C ALA A 95 8.03 33.34 7.08
N PHE A 96 8.57 32.12 7.10
CA PHE A 96 9.02 31.45 8.33
C PHE A 96 10.11 32.28 9.03
N GLY A 97 11.15 32.72 8.31
CA GLY A 97 12.21 33.58 8.88
C GLY A 97 11.65 34.85 9.53
N VAL A 98 10.71 35.53 8.85
CA VAL A 98 10.02 36.72 9.39
C VAL A 98 9.22 36.40 10.65
N ARG A 99 8.49 35.27 10.67
CA ARG A 99 7.72 34.85 11.85
C ARG A 99 8.62 34.56 13.05
N VAL A 100 9.72 33.84 12.84
CA VAL A 100 10.69 33.52 13.90
C VAL A 100 11.32 34.81 14.45
N GLY A 101 11.75 35.73 13.57
CA GLY A 101 12.29 37.04 13.97
C GLY A 101 11.37 37.84 14.87
N LYS A 102 10.06 37.86 14.57
CA LYS A 102 9.06 38.50 15.43
C LYS A 102 8.90 37.83 16.79
N LEU A 103 8.94 36.50 16.84
CA LEU A 103 8.75 35.72 18.07
C LEU A 103 9.93 35.85 19.05
N VAL A 104 11.15 36.10 18.55
CA VAL A 104 12.34 36.31 19.39
C VAL A 104 12.63 37.78 19.68
N GLU A 105 11.77 38.70 19.24
CA GLU A 105 11.93 40.15 19.38
C GLU A 105 13.31 40.68 18.92
N SER A 106 13.91 40.04 17.91
CA SER A 106 15.23 40.41 17.41
C SER A 106 15.15 41.56 16.40
N ALA A 107 16.03 42.56 16.54
CA ALA A 107 16.23 43.64 15.58
C ALA A 107 17.29 43.32 14.50
N GLY A 108 17.98 42.18 14.59
CA GLY A 108 19.06 41.76 13.68
C GLY A 108 18.80 40.42 12.99
N GLU A 109 19.66 40.08 12.02
CA GLU A 109 19.61 38.81 11.30
C GLU A 109 19.91 37.62 12.22
N LEU A 110 19.06 36.60 12.16
CA LEU A 110 19.19 35.37 12.94
C LEU A 110 20.14 34.38 12.26
N GLU A 111 20.80 33.55 13.05
CA GLU A 111 21.59 32.43 12.55
C GLU A 111 20.72 31.17 12.40
N PHE A 112 20.84 30.52 11.24
CA PHE A 112 20.12 29.29 10.92
C PHE A 112 21.11 28.18 10.58
N THR A 113 20.71 26.94 10.82
CA THR A 113 21.31 25.77 10.20
C THR A 113 20.42 25.25 9.09
N VAL A 114 21.04 24.83 7.98
CA VAL A 114 20.40 24.08 6.91
C VAL A 114 21.00 22.69 6.86
N GLU A 115 20.15 21.68 6.89
CA GLU A 115 20.54 20.27 6.92
C GLU A 115 19.73 19.47 5.87
N PRO A 116 20.26 18.37 5.33
CA PRO A 116 19.47 17.49 4.48
C PRO A 116 18.27 16.91 5.25
N LYS A 117 17.10 16.89 4.62
CA LYS A 117 15.95 16.16 5.12
C LYS A 117 16.07 14.70 4.72
N ILE A 118 16.54 13.88 5.67
CA ILE A 118 16.87 12.48 5.42
C ILE A 118 15.60 11.66 5.22
N ASP A 119 15.58 10.84 4.18
CA ASP A 119 14.47 9.96 3.87
C ASP A 119 14.64 8.59 4.55
N GLY A 120 14.19 8.50 5.80
CA GLY A 120 14.30 7.30 6.61
C GLY A 120 13.22 7.19 7.71
N LEU A 121 13.55 6.42 8.75
CA LEU A 121 12.73 6.29 9.94
C LEU A 121 13.36 7.03 11.13
N ALA A 122 12.63 7.99 11.69
CA ALA A 122 13.04 8.71 12.89
C ALA A 122 13.20 7.78 14.12
N VAL A 123 14.31 7.96 14.84
CA VAL A 123 14.66 7.22 16.06
C VAL A 123 15.22 8.16 17.13
N SER A 124 14.99 7.83 18.40
CA SER A 124 15.61 8.46 19.57
C SER A 124 16.49 7.45 20.31
N LEU A 125 17.75 7.77 20.51
CA LEU A 125 18.75 6.95 21.20
C LEU A 125 19.03 7.53 22.57
N THR A 126 18.73 6.79 23.64
CA THR A 126 19.13 7.15 25.00
C THR A 126 20.50 6.56 25.33
N TYR A 127 21.43 7.44 25.69
CA TYR A 127 22.68 7.09 26.35
C TYR A 127 22.62 7.50 27.82
N GLU A 128 23.00 6.60 28.71
CA GLU A 128 23.16 6.86 30.15
C GLU A 128 24.61 6.60 30.54
N ASP A 129 25.25 7.60 31.14
CA ASP A 129 26.69 7.62 31.44
C ASP A 129 27.55 7.17 30.25
N GLY A 130 27.18 7.66 29.06
CA GLY A 130 27.83 7.37 27.80
C GLY A 130 27.51 6.00 27.17
N LYS A 131 26.67 5.15 27.76
CA LYS A 131 26.33 3.82 27.20
C LYS A 131 24.93 3.80 26.58
N LEU A 132 24.79 3.19 25.40
CA LEU A 132 23.50 3.04 24.72
C LEU A 132 22.59 2.07 25.49
N VAL A 133 21.59 2.63 26.16
CA VAL A 133 20.64 1.86 26.96
C VAL A 133 19.33 1.60 26.23
N ARG A 134 18.90 2.50 25.33
CA ARG A 134 17.62 2.38 24.65
C ARG A 134 17.61 3.04 23.27
N ALA A 135 16.86 2.48 22.33
CA ALA A 135 16.46 3.12 21.09
C ALA A 135 14.94 3.00 20.90
N VAL A 136 14.26 4.12 20.64
CA VAL A 136 12.80 4.19 20.52
C VAL A 136 12.42 4.85 19.19
N THR A 137 11.48 4.27 18.44
CA THR A 137 10.93 4.92 17.24
C THR A 137 10.11 6.17 17.59
N ARG A 138 9.72 6.98 16.61
CA ARG A 138 8.90 8.17 16.90
C ARG A 138 7.53 7.83 17.52
N GLY A 139 6.84 6.83 16.99
CA GLY A 139 5.44 6.53 17.30
C GLY A 139 4.54 7.73 17.11
N LYS A 140 3.65 7.96 18.06
CA LYS A 140 2.75 9.14 18.09
C LYS A 140 3.45 10.43 18.53
N GLY A 141 4.78 10.38 18.70
CA GLY A 141 5.62 11.48 19.15
C GLY A 141 5.78 11.56 20.67
N ASP A 142 4.81 11.13 21.46
CA ASP A 142 4.92 10.99 22.92
C ASP A 142 5.39 9.60 23.35
N LYS A 143 5.04 8.56 22.59
CA LYS A 143 5.47 7.17 22.77
C LYS A 143 5.85 6.54 21.44
N GLY A 144 6.85 5.66 21.45
CA GLY A 144 7.24 4.84 20.30
C GLY A 144 7.62 3.41 20.69
N ASP A 145 8.03 2.61 19.71
CA ASP A 145 8.40 1.21 19.92
C ASP A 145 9.86 1.10 20.34
N ASP A 146 10.15 0.29 21.37
CA ASP A 146 11.52 -0.06 21.78
C ASP A 146 12.17 -0.98 20.74
N VAL A 147 13.04 -0.41 19.92
CA VAL A 147 13.79 -1.11 18.86
C VAL A 147 15.26 -1.30 19.24
N THR A 148 15.59 -1.29 20.53
CA THR A 148 16.98 -1.32 21.02
C THR A 148 17.77 -2.52 20.49
N ALA A 149 17.16 -3.72 20.48
CA ALA A 149 17.81 -4.93 19.98
C ALA A 149 18.19 -4.79 18.49
N ASN A 150 17.30 -4.21 17.69
CA ASN A 150 17.49 -4.03 16.26
C ASN A 150 18.50 -2.92 15.96
N VAL A 151 18.43 -1.79 16.66
CA VAL A 151 19.38 -0.67 16.50
C VAL A 151 20.81 -1.08 16.87
N ARG A 152 20.98 -1.97 17.85
CA ARG A 152 22.31 -2.49 18.21
C ARG A 152 23.00 -3.28 17.09
N THR A 153 22.25 -3.73 16.08
CA THR A 153 22.82 -4.41 14.90
C THR A 153 23.43 -3.46 13.88
N ILE A 154 23.15 -2.14 13.97
CA ILE A 154 23.68 -1.12 13.06
C ILE A 154 25.17 -0.93 13.33
N THR A 155 26.01 -1.42 12.43
CA THR A 155 27.47 -1.52 12.64
C THR A 155 28.15 -0.16 12.83
N MET A 156 27.65 0.90 12.20
CA MET A 156 28.24 2.23 12.29
C MET A 156 27.89 3.00 13.58
N LEU A 157 26.95 2.48 14.40
CA LEU A 157 26.51 3.16 15.61
C LEU A 157 27.37 2.69 16.81
N PRO A 158 28.14 3.58 17.46
CA PRO A 158 28.86 3.20 18.67
C PRO A 158 27.89 2.95 19.83
N HIS A 159 28.10 1.87 20.59
CA HIS A 159 27.29 1.59 21.79
C HIS A 159 27.80 2.33 23.03
N THR A 160 28.93 3.03 22.92
CA THR A 160 29.51 3.87 23.97
C THR A 160 30.04 5.15 23.35
N LEU A 161 29.67 6.31 23.91
CA LEU A 161 30.12 7.61 23.46
C LEU A 161 31.61 7.81 23.81
N ALA A 162 32.36 8.43 22.90
CA ALA A 162 33.73 8.81 23.17
C ALA A 162 33.80 10.03 24.10
N GLY A 163 34.80 10.10 24.98
CA GLY A 163 35.04 11.26 25.84
C GLY A 163 34.05 11.42 27.00
N VAL A 164 33.85 12.66 27.46
CA VAL A 164 32.95 12.97 28.58
C VAL A 164 31.51 13.00 28.08
N ALA A 165 30.69 12.10 28.61
CA ALA A 165 29.26 12.02 28.35
C ALA A 165 28.45 12.63 29.50
N PRO A 166 27.30 13.27 29.22
CA PRO A 166 26.33 13.65 30.24
C PRO A 166 25.75 12.40 30.92
N ARG A 167 25.13 12.60 32.09
CA ARG A 167 24.47 11.52 32.85
C ARG A 167 23.39 10.84 32.01
N VAL A 168 22.57 11.64 31.31
CA VAL A 168 21.58 11.14 30.36
C VAL A 168 21.59 12.03 29.12
N VAL A 169 21.59 11.44 27.93
CA VAL A 169 21.34 12.16 26.68
C VAL A 169 20.52 11.35 25.70
N GLU A 170 19.48 11.97 25.16
CA GLU A 170 18.70 11.48 24.03
C GLU A 170 19.19 12.13 22.74
N ILE A 171 19.64 11.31 21.81
CA ILE A 171 20.14 11.75 20.50
C ILE A 171 19.20 11.23 19.43
N ARG A 172 18.71 12.14 18.58
CA ARG A 172 17.71 11.85 17.56
C ARG A 172 18.33 11.84 16.18
N GLY A 173 17.81 10.96 15.34
CA GLY A 173 18.31 10.78 13.99
C GLY A 173 17.33 10.01 13.11
N GLU A 174 17.83 9.64 11.93
CA GLU A 174 17.12 8.83 10.96
C GLU A 174 17.88 7.52 10.73
N ILE A 175 17.15 6.40 10.75
CA ILE A 175 17.62 5.11 10.26
C ILE A 175 17.24 5.01 8.79
N TYR A 176 18.20 4.67 7.95
CA TYR A 176 18.01 4.61 6.50
C TYR A 176 18.70 3.39 5.90
N LEU A 177 18.46 3.19 4.61
CA LEU A 177 19.13 2.19 3.81
C LEU A 177 19.89 2.90 2.68
N THR A 178 21.15 2.54 2.48
CA THR A 178 21.94 3.10 1.36
C THR A 178 21.36 2.62 0.02
N ALA A 179 21.52 3.41 -1.04
CA ALA A 179 21.08 3.02 -2.38
C ALA A 179 21.71 1.68 -2.82
N ALA A 180 23.02 1.51 -2.56
CA ALA A 180 23.74 0.28 -2.90
C ALA A 180 23.17 -0.96 -2.16
N GLU A 181 22.79 -0.81 -0.89
CA GLU A 181 22.21 -1.91 -0.13
C GLU A 181 20.76 -2.21 -0.54
N PHE A 182 19.98 -1.16 -0.86
CA PHE A 182 18.65 -1.32 -1.45
C PHE A 182 18.71 -2.08 -2.78
N ASP A 183 19.61 -1.68 -3.68
CA ASP A 183 19.81 -2.32 -4.98
C ASP A 183 20.27 -3.78 -4.81
N ARG A 184 21.19 -4.05 -3.87
CA ARG A 184 21.61 -5.43 -3.55
C ARG A 184 20.42 -6.29 -3.11
N ILE A 185 19.62 -5.80 -2.17
CA ILE A 185 18.45 -6.54 -1.65
C ILE A 185 17.42 -6.76 -2.78
N ASN A 186 17.15 -5.74 -3.59
CA ASN A 186 16.22 -5.87 -4.72
C ASN A 186 16.76 -6.80 -5.81
N ALA A 187 18.07 -6.82 -6.08
CA ALA A 187 18.69 -7.77 -7.01
C ALA A 187 18.58 -9.21 -6.51
N GLU A 188 18.84 -9.45 -5.21
CA GLU A 188 18.62 -10.75 -4.57
C GLU A 188 17.15 -11.18 -4.66
N ARG A 189 16.24 -10.22 -4.45
CA ARG A 189 14.81 -10.47 -4.59
C ARG A 189 14.45 -10.81 -6.03
N ALA A 190 14.89 -10.01 -7.01
CA ALA A 190 14.66 -10.26 -8.43
C ALA A 190 15.15 -11.66 -8.83
N ALA A 191 16.36 -12.04 -8.39
CA ALA A 191 16.94 -13.36 -8.64
C ALA A 191 16.13 -14.49 -7.98
N ALA A 192 15.52 -14.23 -6.83
CA ALA A 192 14.60 -15.12 -6.13
C ALA A 192 13.14 -15.02 -6.62
N GLY A 193 12.86 -14.27 -7.69
CA GLY A 193 11.49 -14.01 -8.18
C GLY A 193 10.63 -13.15 -7.26
N GLU A 194 11.25 -12.56 -6.21
CA GLU A 194 10.90 -11.42 -5.33
C GLU A 194 9.91 -10.39 -5.87
N ASP A 195 8.81 -10.06 -5.18
CA ASP A 195 8.25 -8.71 -5.33
C ASP A 195 9.33 -7.73 -4.85
N LEU A 196 9.74 -6.80 -5.71
CA LEU A 196 10.75 -5.81 -5.34
C LEU A 196 10.20 -4.87 -4.27
N TYR A 197 11.07 -4.39 -3.39
CA TYR A 197 10.72 -3.31 -2.48
C TYR A 197 10.60 -2.00 -3.26
N ALA A 198 9.60 -1.20 -2.90
CA ALA A 198 9.26 0.02 -3.62
C ALA A 198 10.30 1.13 -3.43
N ASN A 199 10.72 1.40 -2.19
CA ASN A 199 11.73 2.43 -1.92
C ASN A 199 12.59 2.09 -0.68
N PRO A 200 13.78 2.70 -0.56
CA PRO A 200 14.69 2.47 0.56
C PRO A 200 14.09 2.80 1.93
N ARG A 201 13.30 3.89 2.03
CA ARG A 201 12.67 4.35 3.28
C ARG A 201 11.74 3.29 3.88
N ASN A 202 10.82 2.77 3.08
CA ASN A 202 9.86 1.76 3.49
C ASN A 202 10.55 0.46 3.88
N LEU A 203 11.59 0.08 3.14
CA LEU A 203 12.38 -1.09 3.48
C LEU A 203 13.12 -0.89 4.81
N ALA A 204 13.70 0.29 5.06
CA ALA A 204 14.35 0.61 6.33
C ALA A 204 13.35 0.55 7.49
N ALA A 205 12.20 1.21 7.34
CA ALA A 205 11.13 1.25 8.33
C ALA A 205 10.54 -0.14 8.64
N GLY A 206 10.32 -0.95 7.60
CA GLY A 206 9.84 -2.33 7.76
C GLY A 206 10.89 -3.24 8.39
N THR A 207 12.16 -3.05 8.04
CA THR A 207 13.28 -3.86 8.55
C THR A 207 13.52 -3.61 10.03
N ILE A 208 13.62 -2.35 10.47
CA ILE A 208 13.91 -2.05 11.89
C ILE A 208 12.78 -2.50 12.83
N LYS A 209 11.58 -2.78 12.30
CA LYS A 209 10.41 -3.29 13.03
C LYS A 209 10.19 -4.80 12.84
N GLN A 210 11.24 -5.53 12.51
CA GLN A 210 11.19 -7.00 12.54
C GLN A 210 11.52 -7.53 13.92
N LEU A 211 10.77 -8.55 14.36
CA LEU A 211 11.01 -9.21 15.65
C LEU A 211 12.32 -10.01 15.66
N ASP A 212 12.78 -10.47 14.49
CA ASP A 212 14.04 -11.18 14.34
C ASP A 212 15.19 -10.20 14.04
N SER A 213 15.99 -9.88 15.05
CA SER A 213 17.15 -9.00 14.92
C SER A 213 18.24 -9.54 13.98
N ALA A 214 18.29 -10.86 13.71
CA ALA A 214 19.27 -11.42 12.77
C ALA A 214 18.96 -11.00 11.33
N GLU A 215 17.69 -10.93 10.96
CA GLU A 215 17.26 -10.43 9.65
C GLU A 215 17.51 -8.93 9.52
N VAL A 216 17.35 -8.16 10.59
CA VAL A 216 17.73 -6.73 10.63
C VAL A 216 19.22 -6.55 10.36
N ALA A 217 20.06 -7.33 11.05
CA ALA A 217 21.51 -7.30 10.87
C ALA A 217 21.92 -7.63 9.41
N ARG A 218 21.22 -8.57 8.76
CA ARG A 218 21.48 -8.98 7.37
C ARG A 218 21.27 -7.84 6.36
N ARG A 219 20.35 -6.91 6.65
CA ARG A 219 19.95 -5.82 5.76
C ARG A 219 20.75 -4.52 5.97
N LYS A 220 21.82 -4.57 6.77
CA LYS A 220 22.85 -3.53 6.93
C LYS A 220 22.29 -2.11 6.97
N LEU A 221 21.32 -1.88 7.84
CA LEU A 221 20.77 -0.54 8.07
C LEU A 221 21.88 0.43 8.48
N ALA A 222 21.73 1.68 8.06
CA ALA A 222 22.59 2.79 8.43
C ALA A 222 21.80 3.79 9.28
N ILE A 223 22.49 4.69 9.96
CA ILE A 223 21.89 5.70 10.82
C ILE A 223 22.66 7.01 10.73
N VAL A 224 21.94 8.12 10.83
CA VAL A 224 22.51 9.48 10.86
C VAL A 224 21.83 10.29 11.95
N LEU A 225 22.62 10.99 12.78
CA LEU A 225 22.15 11.73 13.95
C LEU A 225 22.28 13.23 13.73
N TYR A 226 21.26 13.99 14.13
CA TYR A 226 21.14 15.41 13.78
C TYR A 226 20.43 16.28 14.81
N SER A 227 19.89 15.72 15.90
CA SER A 227 19.12 16.48 16.88
C SER A 227 19.27 15.93 18.30
N LEU A 228 18.98 16.77 19.29
CA LEU A 228 19.05 16.45 20.72
C LEU A 228 17.63 16.41 21.28
N GLY A 229 17.29 15.33 21.99
CA GLY A 229 16.13 15.26 22.88
C GLY A 229 16.49 15.73 24.28
N TYR A 230 16.03 14.98 25.29
CA TYR A 230 16.35 15.24 26.69
C TYR A 230 17.85 15.07 26.98
N CYS A 231 18.46 16.00 27.70
CA CYS A 231 19.88 15.94 28.06
C CYS A 231 20.11 16.52 29.46
N GLU A 232 20.83 15.79 30.30
CA GLU A 232 21.17 16.22 31.66
C GLU A 232 22.61 15.82 32.04
N PRO A 233 23.49 16.78 32.38
CA PRO A 233 23.29 18.24 32.25
C PRO A 233 23.15 18.68 30.78
N GLU A 234 22.71 19.92 30.53
CA GLU A 234 22.73 20.51 29.18
C GLU A 234 24.19 20.70 28.73
N VAL A 235 24.53 20.26 27.52
CA VAL A 235 25.93 20.17 27.04
C VAL A 235 26.23 21.01 25.80
N VAL A 236 25.22 21.65 25.20
CA VAL A 236 25.35 22.45 23.98
C VAL A 236 24.38 23.64 23.98
N GLY A 237 24.83 24.78 23.47
CA GLY A 237 24.05 26.02 23.36
C GLY A 237 23.42 26.24 21.97
N SER A 238 23.94 25.61 20.91
CA SER A 238 23.42 25.76 19.55
C SER A 238 23.33 24.44 18.76
N GLN A 239 22.63 24.46 17.62
CA GLN A 239 22.56 23.32 16.69
C GLN A 239 23.92 23.02 16.08
N SER A 240 24.68 24.05 15.70
CA SER A 240 26.03 23.89 15.15
C SER A 240 26.96 23.21 16.16
N GLU A 241 26.92 23.64 17.44
CA GLU A 241 27.69 23.00 18.51
C GLU A 241 27.26 21.55 18.76
N LEU A 242 25.96 21.24 18.61
CA LEU A 242 25.47 19.86 18.67
C LEU A 242 26.15 18.97 17.63
N HIS A 243 26.22 19.40 16.37
CA HIS A 243 26.88 18.60 15.32
C HIS A 243 28.37 18.37 15.62
N GLU A 244 29.07 19.38 16.13
CA GLU A 244 30.45 19.23 16.60
C GLU A 244 30.55 18.22 17.75
N ARG A 245 29.64 18.30 18.73
CA ARG A 245 29.58 17.38 19.87
C ARG A 245 29.29 15.94 19.45
N LEU A 246 28.35 15.73 18.53
CA LEU A 246 28.02 14.40 17.99
C LEU A 246 29.25 13.77 17.31
N ARG A 247 30.01 14.54 16.52
CA ARG A 247 31.28 14.07 15.95
C ARG A 247 32.31 13.74 17.02
N ALA A 248 32.44 14.59 18.03
CA ALA A 248 33.37 14.37 19.15
C ALA A 248 33.04 13.11 19.96
N TRP A 249 31.75 12.75 20.06
CA TRP A 249 31.30 11.50 20.67
C TRP A 249 31.46 10.26 19.76
N GLY A 250 31.94 10.43 18.52
CA GLY A 250 32.16 9.35 17.56
C GLY A 250 30.89 8.87 16.86
N LEU A 251 29.81 9.67 16.88
CA LEU A 251 28.52 9.28 16.31
C LEU A 251 28.44 9.63 14.81
N PRO A 252 27.67 8.85 14.02
CA PRO A 252 27.43 9.18 12.62
C PRO A 252 26.53 10.40 12.51
N VAL A 253 27.04 11.46 11.89
CA VAL A 253 26.34 12.73 11.69
C VAL A 253 26.04 12.98 10.22
N VAL A 254 25.19 13.96 9.93
CA VAL A 254 24.95 14.41 8.55
C VAL A 254 26.25 14.81 7.87
N GLU A 255 26.40 14.42 6.61
CA GLU A 255 27.64 14.62 5.85
C GLU A 255 27.96 16.11 5.69
N LYS A 256 26.92 16.93 5.50
CA LYS A 256 27.04 18.38 5.37
C LYS A 256 25.90 19.09 6.08
N MET A 257 26.25 20.19 6.73
CA MET A 257 25.34 21.12 7.39
C MET A 257 25.89 22.53 7.17
N TRP A 258 25.02 23.47 6.84
CA TRP A 258 25.37 24.85 6.59
C TRP A 258 24.94 25.67 7.79
N ARG A 259 25.87 26.43 8.36
CA ARG A 259 25.56 27.50 9.31
C ARG A 259 25.57 28.82 8.55
N VAL A 260 24.45 29.52 8.56
CA VAL A 260 24.23 30.73 7.75
C VAL A 260 23.58 31.81 8.59
N ARG A 261 23.76 33.07 8.18
CA ARG A 261 23.13 34.23 8.79
C ARG A 261 22.10 34.81 7.84
N GLY A 262 20.86 34.96 8.32
CA GLY A 262 19.72 35.42 7.52
C GLY A 262 18.99 34.31 6.78
N ILE A 263 17.69 34.50 6.56
CA ILE A 263 16.83 33.51 5.88
C ILE A 263 17.14 33.39 4.39
N ASP A 264 17.69 34.45 3.80
CA ASP A 264 18.06 34.48 2.38
C ASP A 264 19.29 33.62 2.12
N ALA A 265 20.30 33.69 3.00
CA ALA A 265 21.44 32.79 2.96
C ALA A 265 21.04 31.32 3.24
N ALA A 266 20.00 31.10 4.06
CA ALA A 266 19.43 29.76 4.23
C ALA A 266 18.77 29.25 2.95
N TRP A 267 18.11 30.11 2.19
CA TRP A 267 17.57 29.75 0.88
C TRP A 267 18.67 29.39 -0.12
N ASP A 268 19.75 30.16 -0.18
CA ASP A 268 20.89 29.85 -1.05
C ASP A 268 21.52 28.50 -0.69
N ALA A 269 21.64 28.19 0.61
CA ALA A 269 22.13 26.90 1.09
C ALA A 269 21.19 25.72 0.74
N ILE A 270 19.87 25.94 0.71
CA ILE A 270 18.90 24.94 0.20
C ILE A 270 19.18 24.62 -1.27
N GLY A 271 19.46 25.64 -2.09
CA GLY A 271 19.81 25.46 -3.50
C GLY A 271 21.13 24.70 -3.70
N GLU A 272 22.15 24.98 -2.89
CA GLU A 272 23.40 24.23 -2.91
C GLU A 272 23.19 22.76 -2.50
N LEU A 273 22.39 22.54 -1.46
CA LEU A 273 22.02 21.20 -1.00
C LEU A 273 21.28 20.41 -2.09
N ASP A 274 20.36 21.04 -2.82
CA ASP A 274 19.63 20.40 -3.92
C ASP A 274 20.58 19.83 -5.00
N GLY A 275 21.64 20.58 -5.32
CA GLY A 275 22.68 20.12 -6.25
C GLY A 275 23.56 18.98 -5.71
N LEU A 276 23.78 18.93 -4.39
CA LEU A 276 24.66 17.94 -3.74
C LEU A 276 23.94 16.68 -3.27
N ARG A 277 22.62 16.71 -3.09
CA ARG A 277 21.85 15.67 -2.38
C ARG A 277 22.05 14.25 -2.91
N ARG A 278 22.40 14.09 -4.19
CA ARG A 278 22.65 12.79 -4.85
C ARG A 278 24.02 12.18 -4.53
N SER A 279 24.93 12.96 -3.96
CA SER A 279 26.27 12.50 -3.55
C SER A 279 26.29 11.89 -2.15
N PHE A 280 25.25 12.10 -1.36
CA PHE A 280 25.17 11.60 0.02
C PHE A 280 24.84 10.12 0.05
N ALA A 281 25.25 9.45 1.14
CA ALA A 281 25.01 8.04 1.38
C ALA A 281 23.53 7.69 1.62
N TYR A 282 22.71 8.69 1.98
CA TYR A 282 21.28 8.56 2.27
C TYR A 282 20.41 9.31 1.26
N GLY A 283 19.21 8.78 1.03
CA GLY A 283 18.15 9.50 0.32
C GLY A 283 17.79 10.80 1.04
N THR A 284 17.55 11.86 0.27
CA THR A 284 17.18 13.18 0.79
C THR A 284 16.03 13.74 -0.04
N ASP A 285 14.90 14.05 0.60
CA ASP A 285 13.69 14.56 -0.06
C ASP A 285 13.50 16.08 0.13
N GLY A 286 14.48 16.75 0.76
CA GLY A 286 14.38 18.17 1.06
C GLY A 286 15.53 18.71 1.90
N ALA A 287 15.29 19.87 2.48
CA ALA A 287 16.15 20.55 3.43
C ALA A 287 15.37 20.89 4.71
N VAL A 288 16.04 20.87 5.86
CA VAL A 288 15.49 21.33 7.14
C VAL A 288 16.23 22.60 7.54
N VAL A 289 15.48 23.69 7.70
CA VAL A 289 15.99 24.97 8.22
C VAL A 289 15.64 25.06 9.70
N LYS A 290 16.63 25.27 10.56
CA LYS A 290 16.46 25.39 12.01
C LYS A 290 17.10 26.69 12.50
N LEU A 291 16.50 27.35 13.48
CA LEU A 291 17.18 28.41 14.23
C LEU A 291 18.39 27.82 14.98
N ASP A 292 19.57 28.40 14.89
CA ASP A 292 20.80 27.79 15.46
C ASP A 292 20.80 27.80 17.00
N ASP A 293 20.41 28.93 17.62
CA ASP A 293 20.46 29.12 19.08
C ASP A 293 19.35 28.36 19.82
N ARG A 294 19.72 27.50 20.77
CA ARG A 294 18.75 26.65 21.51
C ARG A 294 17.97 27.41 22.58
N ALA A 295 18.52 28.48 23.15
CA ALA A 295 17.78 29.32 24.09
C ALA A 295 16.65 30.04 23.36
N LEU A 296 16.91 30.52 22.14
CA LEU A 296 15.88 31.11 21.28
C LEU A 296 14.86 30.06 20.81
N GLN A 297 15.27 28.83 20.49
CA GLN A 297 14.33 27.73 20.20
C GLN A 297 13.34 27.51 21.35
N ARG A 298 13.83 27.49 22.60
CA ARG A 298 12.98 27.36 23.79
C ARG A 298 12.01 28.54 23.95
N ALA A 299 12.45 29.77 23.66
CA ALA A 299 11.60 30.95 23.72
C ALA A 299 10.49 30.95 22.66
N VAL A 300 10.81 30.53 21.43
CA VAL A 300 9.87 30.45 20.29
C VAL A 300 8.85 29.32 20.48
N GLY A 301 9.27 28.22 21.09
CA GLY A 301 8.42 27.09 21.47
C GLY A 301 7.94 26.25 20.28
N GLU A 302 6.82 25.55 20.50
CA GLU A 302 6.27 24.56 19.58
C GLU A 302 4.73 24.65 19.49
N THR A 303 4.17 24.08 18.43
CA THR A 303 2.73 23.79 18.32
C THR A 303 2.44 22.37 18.82
N ALA A 304 1.19 21.92 18.75
CA ALA A 304 0.84 20.53 19.09
C ALA A 304 1.57 19.48 18.21
N LYS A 305 1.97 19.85 16.99
CA LYS A 305 2.52 18.93 15.98
C LYS A 305 3.98 19.21 15.62
N ALA A 306 4.39 20.48 15.58
CA ALA A 306 5.66 20.91 15.01
C ALA A 306 6.33 22.06 15.79
N PRO A 307 7.67 22.09 15.86
CA PRO A 307 8.41 23.20 16.45
C PRO A 307 8.25 24.47 15.61
N ARG A 308 8.09 25.63 16.26
CA ARG A 308 7.97 26.92 15.56
C ARG A 308 9.32 27.46 15.06
N TRP A 309 10.42 26.85 15.50
CA TRP A 309 11.80 27.25 15.21
C TRP A 309 12.45 26.43 14.10
N ALA A 310 11.73 25.49 13.46
CA ALA A 310 12.23 24.73 12.32
C ALA A 310 11.15 24.50 11.25
N ILE A 311 11.57 24.41 9.99
CA ILE A 311 10.70 24.13 8.84
C ILE A 311 11.41 23.19 7.86
N ALA A 312 10.66 22.29 7.23
CA ALA A 312 11.14 21.41 6.18
C ALA A 312 10.73 21.96 4.81
N TYR A 313 11.71 22.29 3.96
CA TYR A 313 11.50 22.55 2.54
C TYR A 313 11.63 21.23 1.78
N LYS A 314 10.58 20.77 1.12
CA LYS A 314 10.61 19.54 0.30
C LYS A 314 10.96 19.88 -1.15
N PHE A 315 11.84 19.09 -1.73
CA PHE A 315 12.17 19.20 -3.14
C PHE A 315 11.03 18.66 -4.00
N LYS A 316 10.90 19.19 -5.21
CA LYS A 316 9.96 18.63 -6.20
C LYS A 316 10.50 17.29 -6.71
N PRO A 317 9.63 16.29 -7.00
CA PRO A 317 10.05 15.05 -7.63
C PRO A 317 10.83 15.31 -8.90
N ASP A 318 11.86 14.49 -9.16
CA ASP A 318 12.59 14.57 -10.42
C ASP A 318 11.61 14.27 -11.55
N THR A 319 11.51 15.21 -12.49
CA THR A 319 10.83 14.99 -13.76
C THR A 319 11.84 15.06 -14.88
N ALA A 320 11.57 14.32 -15.95
CA ALA A 320 12.34 14.44 -17.17
C ALA A 320 11.41 14.73 -18.33
N ARG A 321 11.84 15.62 -19.22
CA ARG A 321 11.16 15.82 -20.51
C ARG A 321 11.81 14.94 -21.54
N THR A 322 10.99 14.22 -22.29
CA THR A 322 11.45 13.37 -23.38
C THR A 322 10.41 13.29 -24.47
N ARG A 323 10.81 12.85 -25.67
CA ARG A 323 9.91 12.73 -26.81
C ARG A 323 9.20 11.38 -26.80
N LEU A 324 7.88 11.40 -26.95
CA LEU A 324 7.07 10.21 -27.16
C LEU A 324 7.27 9.71 -28.61
N ARG A 325 7.99 8.60 -28.79
CA ARG A 325 8.29 8.05 -30.11
C ARG A 325 7.16 7.22 -30.68
N ALA A 326 6.53 6.41 -29.84
CA ALA A 326 5.39 5.58 -30.21
C ALA A 326 4.56 5.23 -28.98
N ILE A 327 3.35 4.74 -29.22
CA ILE A 327 2.58 4.03 -28.21
C ILE A 327 2.50 2.58 -28.66
N THR A 328 2.84 1.63 -27.79
CA THR A 328 2.66 0.19 -28.04
C THR A 328 1.54 -0.33 -27.17
N ILE A 329 0.86 -1.40 -27.62
CA ILE A 329 -0.24 -2.02 -26.88
C ILE A 329 0.21 -3.36 -26.33
N GLN A 330 0.21 -3.49 -25.00
CA GLN A 330 0.42 -4.75 -24.32
C GLN A 330 -0.93 -5.40 -23.99
N VAL A 331 -1.01 -6.73 -24.15
CA VAL A 331 -2.21 -7.50 -23.79
C VAL A 331 -1.93 -8.22 -22.48
N GLY A 332 -2.63 -7.81 -21.41
CA GLY A 332 -2.48 -8.41 -20.08
C GLY A 332 -3.10 -9.80 -19.96
N LYS A 333 -2.87 -10.46 -18.81
CA LYS A 333 -3.39 -11.80 -18.51
C LYS A 333 -4.91 -11.95 -18.60
N THR A 334 -5.65 -10.87 -18.32
CA THR A 334 -7.12 -10.80 -18.41
C THR A 334 -7.60 -10.33 -19.79
N GLY A 335 -6.69 -10.11 -20.74
CA GLY A 335 -7.00 -9.61 -22.07
C GLY A 335 -7.11 -8.09 -22.18
N ILE A 336 -6.93 -7.34 -21.09
CA ILE A 336 -6.91 -5.86 -21.12
C ILE A 336 -5.76 -5.38 -22.02
N LEU A 337 -6.06 -4.43 -22.91
CA LEU A 337 -5.10 -3.76 -23.77
C LEU A 337 -4.59 -2.50 -23.06
N SER A 338 -3.34 -2.54 -22.61
CA SER A 338 -2.68 -1.45 -21.89
C SER A 338 -1.74 -0.69 -22.83
N PRO A 339 -1.95 0.62 -23.03
CA PRO A 339 -1.04 1.45 -23.81
C PRO A 339 0.23 1.76 -23.01
N VAL A 340 1.38 1.65 -23.69
CA VAL A 340 2.71 1.93 -23.14
C VAL A 340 3.39 2.96 -24.02
N ALA A 341 3.90 4.02 -23.41
CA ALA A 341 4.71 5.02 -24.08
C ALA A 341 6.11 4.44 -24.38
N GLU A 342 6.50 4.47 -25.65
CA GLU A 342 7.88 4.26 -26.09
C GLU A 342 8.54 5.63 -26.21
N LEU A 343 9.53 5.89 -25.37
CA LEU A 343 10.13 7.20 -25.19
C LEU A 343 11.53 7.25 -25.81
N GLU A 344 11.95 8.45 -26.17
CA GLU A 344 13.36 8.73 -26.34
C GLU A 344 14.09 8.49 -25.01
N PRO A 345 15.17 7.68 -24.99
CA PRO A 345 15.86 7.36 -23.74
C PRO A 345 16.30 8.62 -23.01
N VAL A 346 15.85 8.79 -21.76
CA VAL A 346 16.19 9.95 -20.93
C VAL A 346 16.63 9.48 -19.55
N LEU A 347 17.61 10.19 -18.96
CA LEU A 347 18.05 9.92 -17.60
C LEU A 347 17.05 10.53 -16.61
N LEU A 348 16.45 9.70 -15.76
CA LEU A 348 15.52 10.14 -14.71
C LEU A 348 15.85 9.39 -13.41
N ALA A 349 16.21 10.15 -12.37
CA ALA A 349 16.64 9.64 -11.07
C ALA A 349 17.60 8.43 -11.20
N GLY A 350 18.74 8.63 -11.89
CA GLY A 350 19.81 7.64 -12.02
C GLY A 350 19.57 6.47 -12.97
N SER A 351 18.38 6.33 -13.57
CA SER A 351 18.09 5.26 -14.54
C SER A 351 17.72 5.83 -15.91
N THR A 352 18.13 5.16 -16.98
CA THR A 352 17.67 5.48 -18.33
C THR A 352 16.25 4.94 -18.52
N ILE A 353 15.30 5.85 -18.71
CA ILE A 353 13.90 5.52 -18.97
C ILE A 353 13.64 5.59 -20.47
N SER A 354 13.19 4.47 -21.04
CA SER A 354 12.76 4.35 -22.43
C SER A 354 11.29 3.97 -22.57
N ARG A 355 10.62 3.59 -21.48
CA ARG A 355 9.21 3.19 -21.48
C ARG A 355 8.49 3.72 -20.25
N ALA A 356 7.25 4.14 -20.40
CA ALA A 356 6.39 4.58 -19.31
C ALA A 356 4.95 4.11 -19.52
N THR A 357 4.21 3.90 -18.42
CA THR A 357 2.78 3.58 -18.50
C THR A 357 1.96 4.79 -18.93
N LEU A 358 0.92 4.55 -19.73
CA LEU A 358 -0.13 5.51 -20.07
C LEU A 358 -1.47 5.15 -19.43
N HIS A 359 -1.51 4.10 -18.61
CA HIS A 359 -2.69 3.54 -17.93
C HIS A 359 -3.78 3.01 -18.87
N ASN A 360 -4.53 3.88 -19.55
CA ASN A 360 -5.63 3.53 -20.44
C ASN A 360 -5.93 4.64 -21.47
N GLU A 361 -6.83 4.38 -22.42
CA GLU A 361 -7.20 5.35 -23.46
C GLU A 361 -7.80 6.65 -22.91
N ASP A 362 -8.64 6.55 -21.87
CA ASP A 362 -9.31 7.73 -21.31
C ASP A 362 -8.29 8.66 -20.63
N GLU A 363 -7.26 8.11 -20.01
CA GLU A 363 -6.15 8.85 -19.42
C GLU A 363 -5.30 9.58 -20.48
N ILE A 364 -5.03 8.90 -21.60
CA ILE A 364 -4.34 9.49 -22.75
C ILE A 364 -5.13 10.67 -23.31
N ARG A 365 -6.45 10.52 -23.45
CA ARG A 365 -7.35 11.59 -23.92
C ARG A 365 -7.44 12.75 -22.93
N ARG A 366 -7.58 12.44 -21.63
CA ARG A 366 -7.61 13.44 -20.55
C ARG A 366 -6.36 14.32 -20.57
N LYS A 367 -5.19 13.72 -20.83
CA LYS A 367 -3.90 14.41 -20.89
C LYS A 367 -3.54 14.93 -22.29
N ASP A 368 -4.41 14.74 -23.31
CA ASP A 368 -4.14 15.04 -24.73
C ASP A 368 -2.73 14.61 -25.16
N ILE A 369 -2.38 13.35 -24.90
CA ILE A 369 -1.06 12.79 -25.25
C ILE A 369 -1.11 12.23 -26.67
N ARG A 370 -0.21 12.68 -27.54
CA ARG A 370 -0.11 12.22 -28.94
C ARG A 370 1.31 11.78 -29.28
N VAL A 371 1.42 10.82 -30.18
CA VAL A 371 2.74 10.36 -30.68
C VAL A 371 3.48 11.55 -31.30
N GLY A 372 4.75 11.72 -30.93
CA GLY A 372 5.59 12.85 -31.33
C GLY A 372 5.66 14.00 -30.32
N ASP A 373 4.72 14.07 -29.37
CA ASP A 373 4.69 15.08 -28.32
C ASP A 373 5.97 15.03 -27.47
N LEU A 374 6.40 16.21 -27.02
CA LEU A 374 7.24 16.29 -25.84
C LEU A 374 6.36 15.96 -24.63
N VAL A 375 6.82 15.06 -23.77
CA VAL A 375 6.10 14.62 -22.56
C VAL A 375 6.98 14.79 -21.34
N GLU A 376 6.35 15.13 -20.21
CA GLU A 376 6.99 15.10 -18.89
C GLU A 376 6.70 13.76 -18.25
N ILE A 377 7.76 13.08 -17.81
CA ILE A 377 7.67 11.81 -17.09
C ILE A 377 8.19 11.97 -15.67
N GLU A 378 7.63 11.14 -14.78
CA GLU A 378 8.10 10.99 -13.41
C GLU A 378 8.30 9.52 -13.08
N LYS A 379 9.04 9.26 -11.99
CA LYS A 379 9.05 7.96 -11.33
C LYS A 379 8.17 8.05 -10.09
N ALA A 380 6.98 7.46 -10.14
CA ALA A 380 6.16 7.28 -8.96
C ALA A 380 6.88 6.33 -7.99
N GLY A 381 7.21 6.82 -6.79
CA GLY A 381 7.87 6.03 -5.75
C GLY A 381 9.17 5.35 -6.20
N GLU A 382 9.93 5.97 -7.12
CA GLU A 382 11.21 5.49 -7.68
C GLU A 382 11.16 4.25 -8.61
N VAL A 383 9.99 3.62 -8.85
CA VAL A 383 9.92 2.31 -9.54
C VAL A 383 9.26 2.33 -10.92
N ILE A 384 8.03 2.82 -11.06
CA ILE A 384 7.27 2.72 -12.33
C ILE A 384 7.21 4.11 -13.00
N PRO A 385 7.83 4.29 -14.18
CA PRO A 385 7.72 5.54 -14.91
C PRO A 385 6.31 5.75 -15.46
N ALA A 386 5.76 6.94 -15.27
CA ALA A 386 4.46 7.34 -15.79
C ALA A 386 4.55 8.68 -16.52
N VAL A 387 3.69 8.87 -17.52
CA VAL A 387 3.57 10.16 -18.22
C VAL A 387 2.66 11.08 -17.43
N LEU A 388 3.19 12.22 -17.00
CA LEU A 388 2.47 13.25 -16.24
C LEU A 388 1.61 14.12 -17.15
N LYS A 389 2.21 14.68 -18.21
CA LYS A 389 1.55 15.60 -19.14
C LYS A 389 2.27 15.65 -20.48
N SER A 390 1.57 16.10 -21.52
CA SER A 390 2.16 16.51 -22.81
C SER A 390 2.34 18.03 -22.87
N PHE A 391 3.11 18.50 -23.85
CA PHE A 391 3.30 19.91 -24.16
C PHE A 391 2.76 20.23 -25.57
N PRO A 392 1.45 20.52 -25.71
CA PRO A 392 0.80 20.79 -27.00
C PRO A 392 1.42 21.92 -27.82
N GLU A 393 2.06 22.89 -27.16
CA GLU A 393 2.74 24.03 -27.79
C GLU A 393 3.94 23.64 -28.65
N GLU A 394 4.56 22.49 -28.37
CA GLU A 394 5.69 21.93 -29.14
C GLU A 394 5.27 20.76 -30.03
N ARG A 395 3.96 20.57 -30.19
CA ARG A 395 3.39 19.45 -30.95
C ARG A 395 3.74 19.56 -32.43
N VAL A 396 4.20 18.46 -32.98
CA VAL A 396 4.47 18.33 -34.42
C VAL A 396 3.17 18.41 -35.21
N ALA A 397 3.21 19.11 -36.36
CA ALA A 397 2.05 19.21 -37.25
C ALA A 397 1.62 17.82 -37.75
N GLY A 398 0.32 17.54 -37.70
CA GLY A 398 -0.25 16.25 -38.12
C GLY A 398 -0.39 15.20 -37.02
N ALA A 399 -0.06 15.51 -35.76
CA ALA A 399 -0.29 14.60 -34.63
C ALA A 399 -1.79 14.32 -34.41
N VAL A 400 -2.18 13.05 -34.58
CA VAL A 400 -3.56 12.58 -34.45
C VAL A 400 -3.92 12.27 -33.01
N GLU A 401 -5.19 12.45 -32.66
CA GLU A 401 -5.72 11.99 -31.38
C GLU A 401 -5.60 10.46 -31.26
N PHE A 402 -5.29 9.98 -30.07
CA PHE A 402 -5.14 8.55 -29.83
C PHE A 402 -6.49 7.84 -29.79
N ASP A 403 -6.62 6.83 -30.65
CA ASP A 403 -7.72 5.87 -30.65
C ASP A 403 -7.14 4.47 -30.68
N LEU A 404 -7.28 3.75 -29.57
CA LEU A 404 -6.72 2.42 -29.40
C LEU A 404 -7.36 1.44 -30.38
N CYS A 405 -8.67 1.53 -30.58
CA CYS A 405 -9.40 0.63 -31.46
C CYS A 405 -8.98 0.82 -32.93
N ALA A 406 -8.88 2.07 -33.38
CA ALA A 406 -8.40 2.40 -34.71
C ALA A 406 -6.93 1.95 -34.91
N MET A 407 -6.06 2.19 -33.91
CA MET A 407 -4.65 1.83 -33.95
C MET A 407 -4.43 0.32 -34.18
N VAL A 408 -5.26 -0.52 -33.55
CA VAL A 408 -5.15 -1.98 -33.68
C VAL A 408 -6.15 -2.57 -34.71
N GLY A 409 -6.86 -1.72 -35.46
CA GLY A 409 -7.83 -2.11 -36.47
C GLY A 409 -9.00 -2.95 -35.91
N GLY A 410 -9.44 -2.66 -34.68
CA GLY A 410 -10.49 -3.40 -33.97
C GLY A 410 -10.10 -4.84 -33.60
N LYS A 411 -8.80 -5.18 -33.69
CA LYS A 411 -8.29 -6.54 -33.47
C LYS A 411 -7.17 -6.55 -32.44
N CYS A 412 -7.08 -7.63 -31.68
CA CYS A 412 -6.01 -7.84 -30.73
C CYS A 412 -4.65 -7.91 -31.47
N PRO A 413 -3.64 -7.11 -31.08
CA PRO A 413 -2.33 -7.09 -31.76
C PRO A 413 -1.55 -8.41 -31.60
N VAL A 414 -2.01 -9.27 -30.69
CA VAL A 414 -1.38 -10.55 -30.40
C VAL A 414 -2.05 -11.69 -31.19
N CYS A 415 -3.36 -11.87 -31.04
CA CYS A 415 -4.08 -13.03 -31.60
C CYS A 415 -4.99 -12.70 -32.81
N GLY A 416 -5.13 -11.44 -33.19
CA GLY A 416 -5.96 -11.00 -34.31
C GLY A 416 -7.48 -11.07 -34.08
N SER A 417 -7.93 -11.57 -32.93
CA SER A 417 -9.36 -11.65 -32.58
C SER A 417 -9.95 -10.27 -32.24
N GLY A 418 -11.27 -10.14 -32.30
CA GLY A 418 -11.96 -8.89 -31.96
C GLY A 418 -11.67 -8.40 -30.52
N ILE A 419 -11.70 -7.08 -30.36
CA ILE A 419 -11.66 -6.42 -29.05
C ILE A 419 -13.03 -5.83 -28.71
N ALA A 420 -13.32 -5.67 -27.43
CA ALA A 420 -14.50 -4.95 -26.97
C ALA A 420 -14.12 -3.96 -25.87
N ARG A 421 -14.86 -2.85 -25.81
CA ARG A 421 -14.75 -1.85 -24.74
C ARG A 421 -15.66 -2.29 -23.60
N LEU A 422 -15.09 -2.52 -22.41
CA LEU A 422 -15.81 -3.02 -21.24
C LEU A 422 -15.57 -2.13 -20.03
N GLU A 423 -16.58 -2.05 -19.16
CA GLU A 423 -16.40 -1.51 -17.82
C GLU A 423 -15.46 -2.45 -17.04
N VAL A 424 -14.49 -1.85 -16.36
CA VAL A 424 -13.53 -2.54 -15.50
C VAL A 424 -13.53 -1.87 -14.13
N ALA A 425 -13.25 -2.64 -13.08
CA ALA A 425 -13.01 -2.04 -11.76
C ALA A 425 -11.74 -1.17 -11.83
N SER A 426 -11.83 0.07 -11.33
CA SER A 426 -10.69 0.99 -11.15
C SER A 426 -10.60 1.44 -9.69
N GLU A 427 -9.45 1.98 -9.30
CA GLU A 427 -9.23 2.47 -7.92
C GLU A 427 -10.23 3.58 -7.52
N ASP A 428 -10.74 4.35 -8.49
CA ASP A 428 -11.74 5.42 -8.33
C ASP A 428 -13.19 4.98 -8.64
N GLY A 429 -13.44 3.69 -8.89
CA GLY A 429 -14.78 3.14 -9.17
C GLY A 429 -14.86 2.27 -10.42
N ARG A 430 -15.59 2.74 -11.45
CA ARG A 430 -15.74 2.05 -12.74
C ARG A 430 -14.92 2.77 -13.80
N GLY A 431 -13.90 2.11 -14.31
CA GLY A 431 -13.12 2.54 -15.47
C GLY A 431 -13.61 1.86 -16.74
N VAL A 432 -13.06 2.26 -17.88
CA VAL A 432 -13.34 1.61 -19.17
C VAL A 432 -12.02 1.17 -19.79
N ALA A 433 -11.97 -0.07 -20.28
CA ALA A 433 -10.78 -0.60 -20.94
C ALA A 433 -11.16 -1.41 -22.18
N TRP A 434 -10.25 -1.41 -23.16
CA TRP A 434 -10.33 -2.31 -24.29
C TRP A 434 -9.83 -3.70 -23.89
N LYS A 435 -10.57 -4.74 -24.24
CA LYS A 435 -10.23 -6.13 -23.89
C LYS A 435 -10.32 -7.04 -25.11
N CYS A 436 -9.29 -7.86 -25.30
CA CYS A 436 -9.29 -8.99 -26.22
C CYS A 436 -10.33 -10.04 -25.79
N GLN A 437 -11.24 -10.37 -26.70
CA GLN A 437 -12.35 -11.31 -26.43
C GLN A 437 -11.94 -12.78 -26.53
N ASN A 438 -10.75 -13.08 -27.06
CA ASN A 438 -10.28 -14.45 -27.21
C ASN A 438 -9.53 -14.90 -25.94
N TYR A 439 -10.16 -15.77 -25.15
CA TYR A 439 -9.57 -16.36 -23.96
C TYR A 439 -8.25 -17.09 -24.26
N ASP A 440 -8.16 -17.78 -25.40
CA ASP A 440 -6.99 -18.59 -25.80
C ASP A 440 -5.89 -17.75 -26.50
N CYS A 441 -5.98 -16.42 -26.44
CA CYS A 441 -4.92 -15.52 -26.89
C CYS A 441 -3.57 -15.86 -26.22
N ARG A 442 -2.49 -16.01 -27.01
CA ARG A 442 -1.15 -16.40 -26.50
C ARG A 442 -0.64 -15.51 -25.36
N ALA A 443 -0.90 -14.19 -25.41
CA ALA A 443 -0.48 -13.27 -24.35
C ALA A 443 -1.28 -13.51 -23.06
N GLN A 444 -2.58 -13.78 -23.18
CA GLN A 444 -3.39 -14.09 -22.01
C GLN A 444 -3.01 -15.44 -21.40
N ARG A 445 -2.79 -16.48 -22.23
CA ARG A 445 -2.29 -17.80 -21.79
C ARG A 445 -0.96 -17.67 -21.05
N THR A 446 0.00 -16.95 -21.63
CA THR A 446 1.30 -16.67 -21.01
C THR A 446 1.11 -15.96 -19.67
N GLY A 447 0.36 -14.85 -19.64
CA GLY A 447 0.14 -14.08 -18.41
C GLY A 447 -0.60 -14.87 -17.33
N ARG A 448 -1.58 -15.71 -17.68
CA ARG A 448 -2.28 -16.59 -16.73
C ARG A 448 -1.38 -17.68 -16.19
N LEU A 449 -0.56 -18.31 -17.02
CA LEU A 449 0.41 -19.32 -16.59
C LEU A 449 1.48 -18.73 -15.66
N THR A 450 2.06 -17.58 -16.04
CA THR A 450 3.02 -16.85 -15.19
C THR A 450 2.40 -16.50 -13.83
N PHE A 451 1.16 -16.00 -13.83
CA PHE A 451 0.49 -15.65 -12.59
C PHE A 451 0.10 -16.87 -11.75
N PHE A 452 -0.36 -17.95 -12.37
CA PHE A 452 -0.68 -19.22 -11.70
C PHE A 452 0.52 -19.77 -10.92
N CYS A 453 1.72 -19.63 -11.49
CA CYS A 453 2.98 -20.08 -10.88
C CYS A 453 3.57 -19.06 -9.88
N SER A 454 3.08 -17.83 -9.85
CA SER A 454 3.63 -16.77 -8.98
C SER A 454 3.53 -17.13 -7.49
N ARG A 455 4.42 -16.56 -6.68
CA ARG A 455 4.45 -16.83 -5.22
C ARG A 455 3.17 -16.50 -4.47
N LYS A 456 2.42 -15.47 -4.89
CA LYS A 456 1.14 -15.14 -4.25
C LYS A 456 0.06 -16.19 -4.57
N ALA A 457 0.17 -16.84 -5.72
CA ALA A 457 -0.69 -17.92 -6.20
C ALA A 457 -0.23 -19.28 -5.65
N LEU A 458 0.29 -20.17 -6.51
CA LEU A 458 0.71 -21.52 -6.11
C LEU A 458 2.19 -21.66 -5.77
N ALA A 459 2.99 -20.60 -5.90
CA ALA A 459 4.42 -20.61 -5.60
C ALA A 459 5.20 -21.72 -6.32
N ILE A 460 4.94 -21.89 -7.63
CA ILE A 460 5.69 -22.81 -8.49
C ILE A 460 6.92 -22.05 -9.01
N ASP A 461 7.95 -21.97 -8.16
CA ASP A 461 9.16 -21.20 -8.43
C ASP A 461 9.93 -21.73 -9.65
N GLY A 462 10.52 -20.82 -10.42
CA GLY A 462 11.29 -21.13 -11.62
C GLY A 462 10.53 -20.97 -12.94
N LEU A 463 9.21 -20.76 -12.90
CA LEU A 463 8.37 -20.52 -14.09
C LEU A 463 8.02 -19.02 -14.22
N GLY A 464 9.01 -18.23 -14.66
CA GLY A 464 8.82 -16.81 -14.99
C GLY A 464 8.23 -16.59 -16.40
N GLU A 465 8.01 -15.33 -16.78
CA GLU A 465 7.35 -14.96 -18.04
C GLU A 465 8.01 -15.59 -19.28
N VAL A 466 9.35 -15.63 -19.33
CA VAL A 466 10.10 -16.23 -20.44
C VAL A 466 9.80 -17.72 -20.60
N VAL A 467 9.75 -18.46 -19.49
CA VAL A 467 9.47 -19.90 -19.49
C VAL A 467 8.01 -20.15 -19.86
N ALA A 468 7.09 -19.38 -19.27
CA ALA A 468 5.66 -19.46 -19.59
C ALA A 468 5.39 -19.17 -21.07
N ALA A 469 5.98 -18.11 -21.60
CA ALA A 469 5.85 -17.72 -23.01
C ALA A 469 6.31 -18.85 -23.92
N ARG A 470 7.44 -19.49 -23.60
CA ARG A 470 7.97 -20.58 -24.40
C ARG A 470 7.11 -21.85 -24.35
N LEU A 471 6.59 -22.21 -23.19
CA LEU A 471 5.68 -23.35 -23.04
C LEU A 471 4.37 -23.15 -23.82
N VAL A 472 3.84 -21.92 -23.81
CA VAL A 472 2.65 -21.55 -24.58
C VAL A 472 2.93 -21.53 -26.07
N GLU A 473 4.07 -20.97 -26.49
CA GLU A 473 4.50 -20.91 -27.90
C GLU A 473 4.68 -22.30 -28.50
N LEU A 474 5.24 -23.25 -27.75
CA LEU A 474 5.40 -24.64 -28.16
C LEU A 474 4.11 -25.48 -28.01
N GLU A 475 2.99 -24.86 -27.61
CA GLU A 475 1.70 -25.52 -27.37
C GLU A 475 1.77 -26.69 -26.36
N LEU A 476 2.76 -26.66 -25.45
CA LEU A 476 2.91 -27.63 -24.36
C LEU A 476 1.94 -27.37 -23.20
N VAL A 477 1.46 -26.13 -23.07
CA VAL A 477 0.51 -25.71 -22.05
C VAL A 477 -0.51 -24.75 -22.66
N LYS A 478 -1.79 -25.13 -22.65
CA LYS A 478 -2.92 -24.28 -23.07
C LYS A 478 -3.56 -23.59 -21.88
N ASP A 479 -3.96 -24.36 -20.88
CA ASP A 479 -4.43 -23.84 -19.60
C ASP A 479 -3.41 -24.09 -18.48
N PRO A 480 -3.37 -23.24 -17.44
CA PRO A 480 -2.36 -23.35 -16.40
C PRO A 480 -2.22 -24.73 -15.75
N PRO A 481 -3.29 -25.50 -15.44
CA PRO A 481 -3.14 -26.84 -14.87
C PRO A 481 -2.45 -27.88 -15.76
N GLU A 482 -2.33 -27.65 -17.07
CA GLU A 482 -1.58 -28.55 -17.96
C GLU A 482 -0.07 -28.52 -17.69
N ILE A 483 0.43 -27.55 -16.91
CA ILE A 483 1.83 -27.57 -16.44
C ILE A 483 2.17 -28.84 -15.67
N TYR A 484 1.18 -29.53 -15.10
CA TYR A 484 1.36 -30.81 -14.42
C TYR A 484 1.66 -31.98 -15.36
N ASP A 485 1.31 -31.87 -16.65
CA ASP A 485 1.59 -32.91 -17.65
C ASP A 485 2.97 -32.78 -18.28
N VAL A 486 3.58 -31.58 -18.21
CA VAL A 486 4.88 -31.35 -18.84
C VAL A 486 5.92 -32.18 -18.11
N ALA A 487 6.52 -33.15 -18.80
CA ALA A 487 7.51 -34.05 -18.22
C ALA A 487 8.77 -33.28 -17.78
N LEU A 488 9.48 -33.82 -16.79
CA LEU A 488 10.73 -33.24 -16.28
C LEU A 488 11.74 -33.09 -17.42
N GLU A 489 11.84 -34.10 -18.28
CA GLU A 489 12.76 -34.16 -19.40
C GLU A 489 12.47 -33.03 -20.39
N THR A 490 11.19 -32.82 -20.71
CA THR A 490 10.74 -31.74 -21.60
C THR A 490 11.07 -30.36 -21.03
N LEU A 491 10.85 -30.16 -19.72
CA LEU A 491 11.22 -28.91 -19.05
C LEU A 491 12.75 -28.73 -19.04
N ALA A 492 13.51 -29.78 -18.75
CA ALA A 492 14.96 -29.73 -18.67
C ALA A 492 15.60 -29.34 -19.99
N THR A 493 15.06 -29.84 -21.11
CA THR A 493 15.55 -29.55 -22.47
C THR A 493 14.89 -28.34 -23.13
N LEU A 494 14.06 -27.59 -22.40
CA LEU A 494 13.34 -26.44 -22.94
C LEU A 494 14.33 -25.37 -23.42
N ASN A 495 14.33 -25.08 -24.73
CA ASN A 495 15.15 -24.02 -25.30
C ASN A 495 14.44 -22.67 -25.16
N LEU A 496 14.99 -21.79 -24.34
CA LEU A 496 14.55 -20.40 -24.07
C LEU A 496 15.27 -19.35 -24.93
N GLY A 497 16.12 -19.78 -25.85
CA GLY A 497 16.83 -18.93 -26.82
C GLY A 497 16.30 -19.18 -28.24
N THR A 498 17.08 -18.75 -29.24
CA THR A 498 16.74 -19.02 -30.66
C THR A 498 17.29 -20.38 -31.09
N ALA A 499 17.08 -20.74 -32.36
CA ALA A 499 17.69 -21.94 -32.93
C ALA A 499 19.22 -21.77 -33.07
N GLU A 500 19.66 -20.54 -33.34
CA GLU A 500 21.05 -20.15 -33.56
C GLU A 500 21.80 -19.93 -32.23
N GLU A 501 21.12 -19.43 -31.20
CA GLU A 501 21.65 -19.20 -29.85
C GLU A 501 20.79 -19.94 -28.80
N PRO A 502 20.93 -21.28 -28.70
CA PRO A 502 20.11 -22.06 -27.79
C PRO A 502 20.47 -21.77 -26.33
N ARG A 503 19.43 -21.57 -25.51
CA ARG A 503 19.55 -21.40 -24.06
C ARG A 503 18.68 -22.42 -23.36
N ILE A 504 19.29 -23.52 -22.92
CA ILE A 504 18.57 -24.63 -22.30
C ILE A 504 18.24 -24.31 -20.83
N PHE A 505 17.01 -24.59 -20.42
CA PHE A 505 16.51 -24.30 -19.07
C PHE A 505 17.23 -25.08 -17.96
N GLY A 506 17.55 -26.35 -18.23
CA GLY A 506 18.37 -27.20 -17.39
C GLY A 506 17.59 -28.03 -16.35
N GLU A 507 18.10 -29.24 -16.09
CA GLU A 507 17.47 -30.26 -15.25
C GLU A 507 17.23 -29.79 -13.80
N LYS A 508 18.18 -29.06 -13.21
CA LYS A 508 18.05 -28.56 -11.84
C LYS A 508 16.86 -27.62 -11.68
N ASN A 509 16.59 -26.76 -12.66
CA ASN A 509 15.45 -25.83 -12.61
C ASN A 509 14.14 -26.56 -12.93
N ALA A 510 14.15 -27.50 -13.87
CA ALA A 510 13.02 -28.37 -14.17
C ALA A 510 12.58 -29.18 -12.94
N ALA A 511 13.52 -29.79 -12.22
CA ALA A 511 13.25 -30.54 -10.99
C ALA A 511 12.61 -29.68 -9.90
N LYS A 512 13.00 -28.41 -9.77
CA LYS A 512 12.37 -27.46 -8.84
C LYS A 512 10.91 -27.21 -9.21
N ILE A 513 10.59 -26.98 -10.49
CA ILE A 513 9.21 -26.79 -10.95
C ILE A 513 8.36 -28.03 -10.66
N VAL A 514 8.89 -29.24 -10.96
CA VAL A 514 8.18 -30.49 -10.70
C VAL A 514 7.95 -30.70 -9.21
N ALA A 515 8.94 -30.45 -8.35
CA ALA A 515 8.76 -30.54 -6.91
C ALA A 515 7.72 -29.52 -6.40
N ALA A 516 7.78 -28.27 -6.88
CA ALA A 516 6.91 -27.21 -6.43
C ALA A 516 5.44 -27.42 -6.87
N ARG A 517 5.20 -27.86 -8.11
CA ARG A 517 3.84 -28.18 -8.56
C ARG A 517 3.24 -29.35 -7.77
N GLU A 518 4.02 -30.39 -7.48
CA GLU A 518 3.53 -31.50 -6.65
C GLU A 518 3.18 -31.06 -5.23
N ALA A 519 4.00 -30.21 -4.62
CA ALA A 519 3.69 -29.61 -3.32
C ALA A 519 2.43 -28.73 -3.36
N ALA A 520 2.20 -27.99 -4.45
CA ALA A 520 1.06 -27.10 -4.61
C ALA A 520 -0.30 -27.83 -4.61
N LYS A 521 -0.34 -29.15 -4.89
CA LYS A 521 -1.58 -29.96 -4.81
C LYS A 521 -2.22 -29.93 -3.42
N ALA A 522 -1.43 -29.72 -2.36
CA ALA A 522 -1.92 -29.67 -0.98
C ALA A 522 -2.45 -28.28 -0.57
N LEU A 523 -2.36 -27.27 -1.43
CA LEU A 523 -2.82 -25.91 -1.12
C LEU A 523 -4.35 -25.81 -1.07
N PRO A 524 -4.91 -24.92 -0.23
CA PRO A 524 -6.35 -24.81 -0.03
C PRO A 524 -7.05 -24.14 -1.23
N LEU A 525 -8.39 -24.28 -1.27
CA LEU A 525 -9.23 -23.80 -2.37
C LEU A 525 -8.99 -22.33 -2.72
N GLU A 526 -8.81 -21.45 -1.74
CA GLU A 526 -8.59 -20.03 -1.98
C GLU A 526 -7.30 -19.75 -2.77
N LYS A 527 -6.24 -20.55 -2.59
CA LYS A 527 -4.99 -20.40 -3.34
C LYS A 527 -5.18 -20.81 -4.79
N TRP A 528 -5.88 -21.92 -5.02
CA TRP A 528 -6.22 -22.39 -6.35
C TRP A 528 -7.17 -21.44 -7.08
N LEU A 529 -8.21 -20.97 -6.40
CA LEU A 529 -9.17 -20.02 -6.96
C LEU A 529 -8.50 -18.70 -7.36
N TYR A 530 -7.60 -18.19 -6.50
CA TYR A 530 -6.78 -17.02 -6.83
C TYR A 530 -5.89 -17.31 -8.05
N ALA A 531 -5.17 -18.44 -8.06
CA ALA A 531 -4.23 -18.81 -9.13
C ALA A 531 -4.89 -18.93 -10.51
N LEU A 532 -6.14 -19.42 -10.57
CA LEU A 532 -6.89 -19.58 -11.83
C LEU A 532 -7.25 -18.25 -12.51
N SER A 533 -7.03 -17.10 -11.86
CA SER A 533 -7.34 -15.76 -12.40
C SER A 533 -8.80 -15.61 -12.84
N VAL A 534 -9.73 -16.11 -12.02
CA VAL A 534 -11.16 -15.91 -12.26
C VAL A 534 -11.45 -14.40 -12.31
N PRO A 535 -12.21 -13.89 -13.30
CA PRO A 535 -12.52 -12.47 -13.39
C PRO A 535 -13.14 -11.93 -12.08
N ASP A 536 -12.75 -10.71 -11.70
CA ASP A 536 -13.18 -10.02 -10.47
C ASP A 536 -12.79 -10.69 -9.15
N VAL A 537 -12.06 -11.81 -9.18
CA VAL A 537 -11.61 -12.52 -7.97
C VAL A 537 -10.16 -12.14 -7.63
N GLY A 538 -10.01 -11.17 -6.74
CA GLY A 538 -8.73 -10.84 -6.09
C GLY A 538 -8.36 -11.81 -4.96
N GLU A 539 -7.21 -11.58 -4.33
CA GLU A 539 -6.71 -12.45 -3.24
C GLU A 539 -7.64 -12.46 -2.02
N SER A 540 -8.14 -11.29 -1.60
CA SER A 540 -9.10 -11.17 -0.50
C SER A 540 -10.41 -11.89 -0.82
N THR A 541 -10.95 -11.69 -2.02
CA THR A 541 -12.17 -12.33 -2.50
C THR A 541 -12.02 -13.85 -2.57
N ALA A 542 -10.90 -14.35 -3.12
CA ALA A 542 -10.62 -15.78 -3.17
C ALA A 542 -10.60 -16.41 -1.78
N ARG A 543 -9.97 -15.73 -0.80
CA ARG A 543 -9.95 -16.15 0.60
C ARG A 543 -11.36 -16.21 1.20
N GLU A 544 -12.19 -15.21 0.97
CA GLU A 544 -13.56 -15.20 1.46
C GLU A 544 -14.46 -16.26 0.82
N LEU A 545 -14.21 -16.60 -0.46
CA LEU A 545 -14.87 -17.69 -1.16
C LEU A 545 -14.40 -19.06 -0.62
N GLY A 546 -13.10 -19.26 -0.40
CA GLY A 546 -12.55 -20.49 0.18
C GLY A 546 -13.03 -20.76 1.61
N ARG A 547 -13.30 -19.73 2.40
CA ARG A 547 -13.92 -19.84 3.73
C ARG A 547 -15.38 -20.31 3.73
N ARG A 548 -16.04 -20.28 2.57
CA ARG A 548 -17.49 -20.52 2.44
C ARG A 548 -17.86 -21.69 1.53
N HIS A 549 -16.90 -22.23 0.79
CA HIS A 549 -17.11 -23.35 -0.13
C HIS A 549 -16.03 -24.38 0.08
N ARG A 550 -16.41 -25.66 0.12
CA ARG A 550 -15.47 -26.75 0.39
C ARG A 550 -14.67 -27.11 -0.84
N SER A 551 -15.26 -27.01 -2.02
CA SER A 551 -14.61 -27.41 -3.26
C SER A 551 -15.08 -26.56 -4.44
N PHE A 552 -14.41 -26.73 -5.58
CA PHE A 552 -14.88 -26.13 -6.84
C PHE A 552 -16.28 -26.61 -7.24
N ALA A 553 -16.64 -27.87 -6.92
CA ALA A 553 -17.96 -28.40 -7.22
C ALA A 553 -19.06 -27.64 -6.46
N GLU A 554 -18.82 -27.34 -5.19
CA GLU A 554 -19.73 -26.52 -4.37
C GLU A 554 -19.75 -25.06 -4.83
N LEU A 555 -18.59 -24.48 -5.17
CA LEU A 555 -18.49 -23.10 -5.65
C LEU A 555 -19.27 -22.88 -6.95
N ARG A 556 -19.19 -23.83 -7.89
CA ARG A 556 -19.93 -23.79 -9.16
C ARG A 556 -21.45 -23.79 -8.95
N GLU A 557 -21.91 -24.51 -7.93
CA GLU A 557 -23.32 -24.62 -7.58
C GLU A 557 -23.71 -23.76 -6.38
N SER A 558 -22.95 -22.70 -6.12
CA SER A 558 -23.08 -21.93 -4.88
C SER A 558 -24.46 -21.28 -4.74
N ALA A 559 -25.19 -21.73 -3.73
CA ALA A 559 -26.45 -21.10 -3.32
C ALA A 559 -26.19 -19.66 -2.79
N LEU A 560 -25.05 -19.42 -2.15
CA LEU A 560 -24.65 -18.09 -1.68
C LEU A 560 -24.49 -17.11 -2.85
N LEU A 561 -23.72 -17.48 -3.88
CA LEU A 561 -23.49 -16.60 -5.04
C LEU A 561 -24.79 -16.30 -5.79
N ARG A 562 -25.67 -17.30 -5.94
CA ARG A 562 -26.99 -17.11 -6.54
C ARG A 562 -27.88 -16.19 -5.71
N ALA A 563 -27.84 -16.30 -4.39
CA ALA A 563 -28.56 -15.39 -3.51
C ALA A 563 -28.04 -13.94 -3.58
N VAL A 564 -26.73 -13.75 -3.76
CA VAL A 564 -26.15 -12.41 -4.00
C VAL A 564 -26.72 -11.80 -5.28
N LEU A 565 -26.78 -12.58 -6.36
CA LEU A 565 -27.38 -12.14 -7.63
C LEU A 565 -28.87 -11.86 -7.52
N GLN A 566 -29.62 -12.74 -6.85
CA GLN A 566 -31.04 -12.56 -6.58
C GLN A 566 -31.30 -11.27 -5.79
N LYS A 567 -30.50 -11.00 -4.75
CA LYS A 567 -30.59 -9.74 -3.98
C LYS A 567 -30.36 -8.51 -4.88
N ALA A 568 -29.35 -8.57 -5.76
CA ALA A 568 -29.06 -7.47 -6.68
C ALA A 568 -30.22 -7.21 -7.66
N GLU A 569 -30.85 -8.27 -8.17
CA GLU A 569 -32.04 -8.18 -9.02
C GLU A 569 -33.23 -7.55 -8.27
N LEU A 570 -33.50 -8.01 -7.05
CA LEU A 570 -34.56 -7.44 -6.20
C LEU A 570 -34.33 -5.96 -5.91
N LEU A 571 -33.09 -5.55 -5.61
CA LEU A 571 -32.72 -4.16 -5.39
C LEU A 571 -32.92 -3.30 -6.65
N ALA A 572 -32.48 -3.78 -7.82
CA ALA A 572 -32.67 -3.08 -9.08
C ALA A 572 -34.15 -2.94 -9.43
N ARG A 573 -34.95 -3.99 -9.23
CA ARG A 573 -36.40 -3.96 -9.42
C ARG A 573 -37.08 -2.98 -8.47
N ARG A 574 -36.67 -2.96 -7.20
CA ARG A 574 -37.17 -2.01 -6.20
C ARG A 574 -36.88 -0.57 -6.59
N GLU A 575 -35.67 -0.27 -7.08
CA GLU A 575 -35.31 1.07 -7.57
C GLU A 575 -36.18 1.47 -8.77
N LEU A 576 -36.35 0.55 -9.73
CA LEU A 576 -37.15 0.79 -10.93
C LEU A 576 -38.62 1.04 -10.60
N GLU A 577 -39.20 0.24 -9.70
CA GLU A 577 -40.62 0.29 -9.35
C GLU A 577 -40.94 1.30 -8.24
N ALA A 578 -39.93 1.97 -7.67
CA ALA A 578 -40.13 2.95 -6.61
C ALA A 578 -41.15 4.03 -7.02
N PRO A 579 -42.05 4.47 -6.11
CA PRO A 579 -43.03 5.53 -6.40
C PRO A 579 -42.42 6.84 -6.92
N ALA A 580 -41.14 7.08 -6.63
CA ALA A 580 -40.36 8.24 -7.05
C ALA A 580 -39.32 7.93 -8.15
N SER A 581 -39.43 6.77 -8.81
CA SER A 581 -38.49 6.34 -9.85
C SER A 581 -38.51 7.29 -11.03
N ARG A 582 -37.34 7.81 -11.41
CA ARG A 582 -37.17 8.62 -12.61
C ARG A 582 -37.14 7.78 -13.89
N LYS A 583 -36.74 6.50 -13.78
CA LYS A 583 -36.60 5.57 -14.91
C LYS A 583 -37.94 4.95 -15.30
N ASN A 584 -38.88 4.84 -14.36
CA ASN A 584 -40.24 4.38 -14.61
C ASN A 584 -41.20 5.22 -13.75
N PRO A 585 -41.64 6.41 -14.22
CA PRO A 585 -42.52 7.28 -13.46
C PRO A 585 -43.89 6.65 -13.21
N ALA A 586 -44.47 6.91 -12.03
CA ALA A 586 -45.83 6.47 -11.71
C ALA A 586 -46.86 7.15 -12.62
N LYS A 587 -47.82 6.39 -13.13
CA LYS A 587 -48.82 6.85 -14.12
C LYS A 587 -50.08 7.45 -13.49
N SER A 588 -50.34 7.15 -12.23
CA SER A 588 -51.49 7.63 -11.45
C SER A 588 -51.22 7.47 -9.95
N ASP A 589 -52.07 8.06 -9.11
CA ASP A 589 -52.00 7.86 -7.65
C ASP A 589 -52.27 6.40 -7.24
N GLU A 590 -53.12 5.70 -7.99
CA GLU A 590 -53.36 4.26 -7.81
C GLU A 590 -52.11 3.42 -8.15
N ASP A 591 -51.41 3.74 -9.25
CA ASP A 591 -50.13 3.11 -9.60
C ASP A 591 -49.08 3.38 -8.51
N LYS A 592 -49.05 4.62 -7.98
CA LYS A 592 -48.16 5.02 -6.89
C LYS A 592 -48.42 4.20 -5.60
N ALA A 593 -49.68 3.96 -5.25
CA ALA A 593 -50.06 3.15 -4.11
C ALA A 593 -49.66 1.67 -4.29
N ARG A 594 -49.96 1.08 -5.46
CA ARG A 594 -49.56 -0.29 -5.82
C ARG A 594 -48.04 -0.49 -5.76
N ARG A 595 -47.27 0.48 -6.27
CA ARG A 595 -45.80 0.48 -6.23
C ARG A 595 -45.25 0.53 -4.82
N LYS A 596 -45.89 1.30 -3.93
CA LYS A 596 -45.51 1.36 -2.52
C LYS A 596 -45.67 -0.01 -1.85
N GLU A 597 -46.78 -0.71 -2.11
CA GLU A 597 -47.01 -2.07 -1.62
C GLU A 597 -46.00 -3.08 -2.21
N LEU A 598 -45.69 -2.97 -3.50
CA LEU A 598 -44.65 -3.80 -4.13
C LEU A 598 -43.27 -3.58 -3.48
N CYS A 599 -42.88 -2.33 -3.21
CA CYS A 599 -41.61 -2.04 -2.54
C CYS A 599 -41.52 -2.68 -1.15
N VAL A 600 -42.62 -2.67 -0.37
CA VAL A 600 -42.67 -3.32 0.95
C VAL A 600 -42.44 -4.83 0.83
N ARG A 601 -43.03 -5.49 -0.18
CA ARG A 601 -42.81 -6.93 -0.42
C ARG A 601 -41.36 -7.21 -0.83
N LEU A 602 -40.81 -6.43 -1.75
CA LEU A 602 -39.40 -6.56 -2.18
C LEU A 602 -38.44 -6.35 -1.00
N ASP A 603 -38.71 -5.36 -0.13
CA ASP A 603 -37.91 -5.11 1.08
C ASP A 603 -37.96 -6.31 2.04
N ALA A 604 -39.10 -6.97 2.19
CA ALA A 604 -39.23 -8.18 3.00
C ALA A 604 -38.43 -9.37 2.41
N GLU A 605 -38.47 -9.57 1.09
CA GLU A 605 -37.67 -10.61 0.42
C GLU A 605 -36.16 -10.35 0.55
N ILE A 606 -35.72 -9.11 0.37
CA ILE A 606 -34.31 -8.71 0.56
C ILE A 606 -33.88 -8.96 2.01
N ALA A 607 -34.70 -8.57 2.98
CA ALA A 607 -34.42 -8.80 4.41
C ALA A 607 -34.33 -10.29 4.74
N ALA A 608 -35.15 -11.14 4.12
CA ALA A 608 -35.11 -12.58 4.30
C ALA A 608 -33.80 -13.19 3.77
N LEU A 609 -33.30 -12.72 2.61
CA LEU A 609 -31.99 -13.14 2.08
C LEU A 609 -30.86 -12.73 3.03
N ASP A 610 -30.89 -11.50 3.54
CA ASP A 610 -29.88 -10.94 4.44
C ASP A 610 -29.83 -11.63 5.81
N ALA A 611 -31.00 -12.02 6.34
CA ALA A 611 -31.09 -12.78 7.59
C ALA A 611 -30.80 -14.28 7.40
N GLY A 612 -30.97 -14.80 6.18
CA GLY A 612 -30.78 -16.19 5.82
C GLY A 612 -29.40 -16.47 5.23
N ILE A 613 -29.38 -16.89 3.97
CA ILE A 613 -28.18 -17.38 3.29
C ILE A 613 -27.07 -16.32 3.13
N LEU A 614 -27.40 -15.03 3.10
CA LEU A 614 -26.42 -13.95 3.02
C LEU A 614 -25.94 -13.47 4.39
N ALA A 615 -26.42 -14.07 5.49
CA ALA A 615 -25.99 -13.70 6.82
C ALA A 615 -24.47 -13.89 6.96
N GLY A 616 -23.77 -12.80 7.29
CA GLY A 616 -22.31 -12.80 7.42
C GLY A 616 -21.54 -12.86 6.10
N ALA A 617 -22.19 -12.71 4.94
CA ALA A 617 -21.50 -12.52 3.66
C ALA A 617 -20.68 -11.21 3.71
N PRO A 618 -19.41 -11.23 3.25
CA PRO A 618 -18.57 -10.04 3.24
C PRO A 618 -18.98 -9.13 2.09
N ALA A 619 -18.74 -7.82 2.25
CA ALA A 619 -18.98 -6.85 1.19
C ALA A 619 -18.17 -7.13 -0.08
N ASP A 620 -17.03 -7.82 0.07
CA ASP A 620 -16.12 -8.20 -1.02
C ASP A 620 -16.73 -9.24 -1.99
N ILE A 621 -17.81 -9.93 -1.62
CA ILE A 621 -18.57 -10.82 -2.52
C ILE A 621 -19.82 -10.07 -2.99
N GLY A 622 -19.61 -9.16 -3.94
CA GLY A 622 -20.68 -8.42 -4.60
C GLY A 622 -21.27 -9.15 -5.82
N PRO A 623 -22.30 -8.57 -6.47
CA PRO A 623 -22.95 -9.17 -7.64
C PRO A 623 -22.01 -9.38 -8.84
N ALA A 624 -21.04 -8.46 -9.07
CA ALA A 624 -20.05 -8.63 -10.14
C ALA A 624 -19.19 -9.88 -9.93
N VAL A 625 -18.65 -10.05 -8.71
CA VAL A 625 -17.89 -11.25 -8.33
C VAL A 625 -18.74 -12.51 -8.46
N ALA A 626 -19.97 -12.49 -7.95
CA ALA A 626 -20.86 -13.64 -8.01
C ALA A 626 -21.17 -14.07 -9.44
N ALA A 627 -21.48 -13.11 -10.33
CA ALA A 627 -21.70 -13.37 -11.75
C ALA A 627 -20.43 -13.94 -12.40
N SER A 628 -19.29 -13.25 -12.25
CA SER A 628 -18.02 -13.65 -12.87
C SER A 628 -17.56 -15.04 -12.46
N VAL A 629 -17.72 -15.42 -11.18
CA VAL A 629 -17.38 -16.78 -10.71
C VAL A 629 -18.28 -17.83 -11.36
N LEU A 630 -19.60 -17.64 -11.29
CA LEU A 630 -20.57 -18.61 -11.83
C LEU A 630 -20.44 -18.75 -13.35
N GLU A 631 -20.32 -17.63 -14.07
CA GLU A 631 -20.15 -17.59 -15.52
C GLU A 631 -18.82 -18.21 -15.94
N PHE A 632 -17.73 -17.93 -15.23
CA PHE A 632 -16.43 -18.51 -15.55
C PHE A 632 -16.45 -20.03 -15.45
N PHE A 633 -16.96 -20.62 -14.36
CA PHE A 633 -17.01 -22.07 -14.23
C PHE A 633 -18.05 -22.75 -15.13
N ALA A 634 -19.06 -22.01 -15.60
CA ALA A 634 -19.99 -22.48 -16.64
C ALA A 634 -19.42 -22.37 -18.07
N SER A 635 -18.46 -21.47 -18.29
CA SER A 635 -17.82 -21.27 -19.59
C SER A 635 -17.06 -22.50 -20.08
N GLU A 636 -16.73 -22.55 -21.37
CA GLU A 636 -15.89 -23.62 -21.93
C GLU A 636 -14.50 -23.68 -21.27
N PRO A 637 -13.75 -22.57 -21.11
CA PRO A 637 -12.47 -22.60 -20.39
C PRO A 637 -12.57 -23.10 -18.95
N GLY A 638 -13.57 -22.65 -18.19
CA GLY A 638 -13.76 -23.09 -16.80
C GLY A 638 -14.04 -24.58 -16.70
N ARG A 639 -14.89 -25.12 -17.58
CA ARG A 639 -15.17 -26.57 -17.65
C ARG A 639 -13.93 -27.38 -18.03
N ARG A 640 -13.12 -26.88 -18.96
CA ARG A 640 -11.85 -27.52 -19.38
C ARG A 640 -10.86 -27.58 -18.23
N ILE A 641 -10.69 -26.48 -17.49
CA ILE A 641 -9.86 -26.39 -16.28
C ILE A 641 -10.34 -27.37 -15.20
N LEU A 642 -11.63 -27.38 -14.87
CA LEU A 642 -12.17 -28.28 -13.84
C LEU A 642 -12.01 -29.76 -14.22
N THR A 643 -12.25 -30.09 -15.50
CA THR A 643 -12.00 -31.45 -16.02
C THR A 643 -10.53 -31.82 -15.86
N LYS A 644 -9.63 -30.88 -16.16
CA LYS A 644 -8.19 -31.11 -16.04
C LYS A 644 -7.75 -31.33 -14.60
N LEU A 645 -8.23 -30.51 -13.67
CA LEU A 645 -7.97 -30.69 -12.24
C LEU A 645 -8.47 -32.04 -11.74
N GLY A 646 -9.67 -32.46 -12.15
CA GLY A 646 -10.22 -33.77 -11.82
C GLY A 646 -9.37 -34.93 -12.35
N ALA A 647 -8.89 -34.85 -13.60
CA ALA A 647 -8.00 -35.85 -14.19
C ALA A 647 -6.63 -35.95 -13.48
N LEU A 648 -6.15 -34.84 -12.91
CA LEU A 648 -4.93 -34.77 -12.10
C LEU A 648 -5.13 -35.21 -10.64
N GLY A 649 -6.37 -35.49 -10.22
CA GLY A 649 -6.71 -35.81 -8.83
C GLY A 649 -6.56 -34.63 -7.88
N ILE A 650 -6.66 -33.39 -8.38
CA ILE A 650 -6.51 -32.16 -7.60
C ILE A 650 -7.90 -31.66 -7.21
N ASP A 651 -8.29 -31.87 -5.95
CA ASP A 651 -9.53 -31.36 -5.36
C ASP A 651 -9.23 -30.53 -4.09
N PRO A 652 -8.84 -29.25 -4.26
CA PRO A 652 -8.40 -28.43 -3.15
C PRO A 652 -9.59 -28.09 -2.25
N GLN A 653 -9.40 -28.29 -0.96
CA GLN A 653 -10.44 -28.05 0.02
C GLN A 653 -10.39 -26.62 0.55
N GLY A 654 -11.54 -25.97 0.65
CA GLY A 654 -11.66 -24.67 1.30
C GLY A 654 -11.56 -24.79 2.81
N THR A 655 -11.09 -23.72 3.46
CA THR A 655 -11.05 -23.61 4.93
C THR A 655 -12.44 -23.32 5.49
N VAL A 656 -13.44 -24.12 5.10
CA VAL A 656 -14.84 -23.80 5.38
C VAL A 656 -15.08 -23.72 6.87
N VAL A 657 -15.50 -22.53 7.26
CA VAL A 657 -16.05 -22.23 8.57
C VAL A 657 -17.32 -23.07 8.72
N ALA A 658 -17.32 -24.08 9.58
CA ALA A 658 -18.52 -24.88 9.81
C ALA A 658 -19.63 -23.98 10.38
N ALA A 659 -20.88 -24.19 9.95
CA ALA A 659 -22.03 -23.56 10.58
C ALA A 659 -22.16 -24.10 12.02
N GLY A 660 -21.56 -23.39 12.97
CA GLY A 660 -21.71 -23.64 14.40
C GLY A 660 -22.58 -22.56 15.07
N GLY A 661 -22.67 -22.60 16.39
CA GLY A 661 -23.46 -21.66 17.19
C GLY A 661 -23.06 -20.18 17.07
N PHE A 662 -21.99 -19.88 16.32
CA PHE A 662 -21.52 -18.52 16.02
C PHE A 662 -21.89 -17.97 14.65
N THR A 663 -22.66 -18.72 13.85
CA THR A 663 -23.16 -18.25 12.56
C THR A 663 -23.85 -16.87 12.69
N GLY A 664 -23.39 -15.89 11.91
CA GLY A 664 -23.91 -14.51 11.92
C GLY A 664 -23.40 -13.62 13.07
N LYS A 665 -22.62 -14.16 14.01
CA LYS A 665 -22.06 -13.41 15.15
C LYS A 665 -20.70 -12.83 14.80
N THR A 666 -20.46 -11.57 15.19
CA THR A 666 -19.16 -10.90 15.02
C THR A 666 -18.44 -10.75 16.36
N PHE A 667 -17.20 -11.21 16.44
CA PHE A 667 -16.32 -11.18 17.59
C PHE A 667 -15.20 -10.16 17.40
N VAL A 668 -14.77 -9.51 18.48
CA VAL A 668 -13.54 -8.73 18.52
C VAL A 668 -12.68 -9.29 19.64
N LEU A 669 -11.46 -9.72 19.33
CA LEU A 669 -10.54 -10.23 20.34
C LEU A 669 -9.65 -9.09 20.85
N THR A 670 -9.48 -9.01 22.16
CA THR A 670 -8.62 -8.03 22.81
C THR A 670 -8.00 -8.60 24.09
N GLY A 671 -6.80 -8.14 24.45
CA GLY A 671 -6.03 -8.69 25.56
C GLY A 671 -5.41 -10.05 25.28
N THR A 672 -4.67 -10.55 26.28
CA THR A 672 -3.99 -11.85 26.31
C THR A 672 -4.89 -12.90 26.97
N LEU A 673 -5.22 -13.95 26.24
CA LEU A 673 -6.07 -15.03 26.75
C LEU A 673 -5.23 -15.97 27.65
N PRO A 674 -5.76 -16.41 28.80
CA PRO A 674 -5.08 -17.32 29.73
C PRO A 674 -4.48 -18.60 29.13
N THR A 675 -5.17 -19.29 28.22
CA THR A 675 -4.72 -20.61 27.71
C THR A 675 -4.68 -20.73 26.19
N LEU A 676 -5.49 -19.98 25.46
CA LEU A 676 -5.51 -19.99 23.99
C LEU A 676 -4.61 -18.93 23.39
N LYS A 677 -3.87 -19.28 22.33
CA LYS A 677 -3.28 -18.26 21.46
C LYS A 677 -4.39 -17.50 20.73
N ARG A 678 -4.13 -16.23 20.40
CA ARG A 678 -5.11 -15.37 19.70
C ARG A 678 -5.57 -16.00 18.39
N GLU A 679 -4.63 -16.56 17.64
CA GLU A 679 -4.87 -17.25 16.37
C GLU A 679 -5.73 -18.50 16.59
N GLU A 680 -5.51 -19.25 17.68
CA GLU A 680 -6.32 -20.43 18.01
C GLU A 680 -7.74 -20.06 18.41
N ALA A 681 -7.91 -18.98 19.17
CA ALA A 681 -9.23 -18.44 19.51
C ALA A 681 -9.97 -17.92 18.28
N GLU A 682 -9.28 -17.22 17.38
CA GLU A 682 -9.82 -16.79 16.08
C GLU A 682 -10.23 -18.00 15.23
N GLN A 683 -9.38 -19.01 15.12
CA GLN A 683 -9.71 -20.25 14.39
C GLN A 683 -10.89 -20.99 15.01
N ARG A 684 -11.01 -21.04 16.34
CA ARG A 684 -12.17 -21.65 17.01
C ARG A 684 -13.47 -20.89 16.73
N ILE A 685 -13.44 -19.55 16.82
CA ILE A 685 -14.59 -18.70 16.52
C ILE A 685 -15.00 -18.85 15.05
N LEU A 686 -14.03 -18.81 14.14
CA LEU A 686 -14.22 -19.03 12.72
C LEU A 686 -14.77 -20.45 12.51
N SER A 687 -14.21 -21.50 13.09
CA SER A 687 -14.68 -22.88 12.92
C SER A 687 -16.13 -23.11 13.39
N ALA A 688 -16.63 -22.25 14.29
CA ALA A 688 -18.00 -22.30 14.81
C ALA A 688 -18.97 -21.36 14.08
N GLY A 689 -18.61 -20.79 12.93
CA GLY A 689 -19.52 -19.94 12.13
C GLY A 689 -19.37 -18.44 12.36
N GLY A 690 -18.53 -18.03 13.31
CA GLY A 690 -18.36 -16.63 13.71
C GLY A 690 -17.46 -15.84 12.76
N LYS A 691 -17.57 -14.51 12.81
CA LYS A 691 -16.65 -13.57 12.16
C LYS A 691 -15.76 -12.90 13.19
N VAL A 692 -14.48 -12.71 12.89
CA VAL A 692 -13.58 -11.87 13.71
C VAL A 692 -13.37 -10.50 13.04
N SER A 693 -13.50 -9.43 13.82
CA SER A 693 -13.27 -8.04 13.41
C SER A 693 -12.13 -7.41 14.21
N GLY A 694 -11.39 -6.50 13.57
CA GLY A 694 -10.33 -5.72 14.21
C GLY A 694 -10.86 -4.59 15.10
N SER A 695 -12.10 -4.14 14.91
CA SER A 695 -12.69 -2.99 15.58
C SER A 695 -14.06 -3.28 16.19
N VAL A 696 -14.32 -2.65 17.35
CA VAL A 696 -15.62 -2.70 18.03
C VAL A 696 -16.56 -1.66 17.43
N SER A 697 -17.77 -2.11 17.08
CA SER A 697 -18.86 -1.29 16.55
C SER A 697 -20.19 -1.73 17.20
N LYS A 698 -21.28 -0.98 16.96
CA LYS A 698 -22.63 -1.38 17.40
C LYS A 698 -23.11 -2.71 16.79
N LYS A 699 -22.47 -3.20 15.72
CA LYS A 699 -22.78 -4.49 15.07
C LYS A 699 -21.96 -5.65 15.63
N THR A 700 -21.01 -5.39 16.53
CA THR A 700 -20.22 -6.43 17.19
C THR A 700 -21.12 -7.21 18.14
N SER A 701 -21.11 -8.53 18.04
CA SER A 701 -21.91 -9.42 18.88
C SER A 701 -21.24 -9.70 20.22
N TYR A 702 -19.92 -9.91 20.21
CA TYR A 702 -19.12 -10.19 21.41
C TYR A 702 -17.74 -9.54 21.33
N VAL A 703 -17.22 -9.11 22.47
CA VAL A 703 -15.80 -8.79 22.64
C VAL A 703 -15.20 -9.84 23.55
N LEU A 704 -14.27 -10.64 23.02
CA LEU A 704 -13.49 -11.58 23.81
C LEU A 704 -12.33 -10.82 24.45
N ALA A 705 -12.38 -10.64 25.76
CA ALA A 705 -11.42 -9.87 26.54
C ALA A 705 -10.57 -10.80 27.41
N GLY A 706 -9.26 -10.82 27.16
CA GLY A 706 -8.25 -11.40 28.05
C GLY A 706 -7.66 -10.37 29.01
N ALA A 707 -6.55 -10.72 29.67
CA ALA A 707 -5.75 -9.76 30.44
C ALA A 707 -5.30 -8.58 29.55
N ASP A 708 -5.23 -7.37 30.09
CA ASP A 708 -4.79 -6.16 29.34
C ASP A 708 -5.64 -5.82 28.11
N ALA A 709 -6.96 -6.06 28.18
CA ALA A 709 -7.92 -5.86 27.08
C ALA A 709 -8.07 -4.43 26.52
N GLY A 710 -7.37 -3.43 27.06
CA GLY A 710 -7.12 -2.10 26.47
C GLY A 710 -8.34 -1.35 25.93
N SER A 711 -8.12 -0.48 24.93
CA SER A 711 -9.11 0.47 24.39
C SER A 711 -10.31 -0.19 23.70
N LYS A 712 -10.22 -1.46 23.28
CA LYS A 712 -11.35 -2.19 22.68
C LYS A 712 -12.37 -2.62 23.74
N LEU A 713 -11.92 -2.94 24.95
CA LEU A 713 -12.81 -3.23 26.08
C LEU A 713 -13.60 -1.97 26.47
N GLU A 714 -12.90 -0.84 26.62
CA GLU A 714 -13.53 0.45 26.92
C GLU A 714 -14.56 0.83 25.85
N LYS A 715 -14.23 0.63 24.57
CA LYS A 715 -15.13 0.88 23.45
C LYS A 715 -16.34 -0.07 23.43
N ALA A 716 -16.17 -1.33 23.85
CA ALA A 716 -17.27 -2.28 23.97
C ALA A 716 -18.26 -1.86 25.06
N GLN A 717 -17.74 -1.46 26.22
CA GLN A 717 -18.53 -0.95 27.33
C GLN A 717 -19.31 0.32 26.93
N ALA A 718 -18.65 1.27 26.26
CA ALA A 718 -19.30 2.49 25.78
C ALA A 718 -20.41 2.25 24.75
N LEU A 719 -20.30 1.17 23.96
CA LEU A 719 -21.28 0.81 22.93
C LEU A 719 -22.31 -0.22 23.40
N GLY A 720 -22.23 -0.71 24.64
CA GLY A 720 -23.12 -1.73 25.19
C GLY A 720 -22.95 -3.11 24.54
N VAL A 721 -21.78 -3.41 23.96
CA VAL A 721 -21.49 -4.71 23.34
C VAL A 721 -21.10 -5.72 24.44
N PRO A 722 -21.68 -6.94 24.45
CA PRO A 722 -21.34 -7.98 25.42
C PRO A 722 -19.84 -8.31 25.43
N VAL A 723 -19.24 -8.33 26.61
CA VAL A 723 -17.85 -8.72 26.84
C VAL A 723 -17.83 -10.11 27.47
N ILE A 724 -17.05 -11.02 26.89
CA ILE A 724 -16.88 -12.40 27.36
C ILE A 724 -15.40 -12.69 27.60
N ASP A 725 -15.10 -13.63 28.49
CA ASP A 725 -13.74 -14.13 28.71
C ASP A 725 -13.50 -15.45 27.96
N GLU A 726 -12.28 -16.00 28.09
CA GLU A 726 -11.91 -17.25 27.44
C GLU A 726 -12.77 -18.45 27.91
N ALA A 727 -13.10 -18.51 29.20
CA ALA A 727 -13.91 -19.60 29.75
C ALA A 727 -15.33 -19.58 29.16
N GLU A 728 -15.90 -18.38 29.04
CA GLU A 728 -17.21 -18.17 28.44
C GLU A 728 -17.21 -18.45 26.93
N LEU A 729 -16.12 -18.11 26.21
CA LEU A 729 -15.96 -18.54 24.81
C LEU A 729 -15.99 -20.06 24.68
N VAL A 730 -15.24 -20.78 25.53
CA VAL A 730 -15.20 -22.25 25.51
C VAL A 730 -16.57 -22.83 25.85
N ARG A 731 -17.30 -22.24 26.81
CA ARG A 731 -18.68 -22.64 27.15
C ARG A 731 -19.62 -22.45 25.97
N LEU A 732 -19.55 -21.31 25.30
CA LEU A 732 -20.37 -20.99 24.13
C LEU A 732 -20.05 -21.90 22.92
N LEU A 733 -18.79 -22.30 22.75
CA LEU A 733 -18.37 -23.27 21.75
C LEU A 733 -18.84 -24.70 22.06
N GLY A 734 -18.98 -25.07 23.34
CA GLY A 734 -19.44 -26.40 23.79
C GLY A 734 -20.95 -26.58 23.88
N GLN A 735 -21.75 -25.52 23.67
CA GLN A 735 -23.22 -25.55 23.63
C GLN A 735 -23.79 -25.68 22.21
N SER A 736 -22.95 -25.97 21.21
CA SER A 736 -23.31 -26.04 19.78
C SER A 736 -23.34 -27.46 19.25
#